data_AF-A0A9Q1GP29-F1
#
_entry.id   AF-A0A9Q1GP29-F1
#
_cell.length_a   1.000
_cell.length_b   1.000
_cell.length_c   1.000
_cell.angle_alpha   90.00
_cell.angle_beta   90.00
_cell.angle_gamma   90.00
#
_symmetry.space_group_name_H-M   'P 1'
#
loop_
_entity.id
_entity.type
_entity.pdbx_description
1 polymer ?
#
loop_
_entity_poly.entity_id
_entity_poly.type
_entity_poly.pdbx_seq_one_letter_code
_entity_poly.pdbx_strand_id
1 'polypeptide(L)'
;MRVQDVIILLLSEMIVPIVLALAVILVGYVYKAIKPPPPKICGSPGGPPVTSPRIKLKGGRHLAYREAGVSKEEAKYKIVIIHGFDSSKDLNLSISQELIEGLKIYLLFFDRAGYGESDPYPKRLVKSEAYDIQELADGLQLGPKLAGVALVCPFVHYWWPCLPSDLSKKALKKLLVQDQWAFRVARYTPWLYCWWMTQKWFPSLSVVSGNPAIFSRSDLEIIKKLSEVPPVGQEKIRQQSVHESLHRDIMVGYGEWEFDPLDLSNPFPNNEGSVHLWQGYEDRIIPFEAIKPPPPKICGTPGGPPVTSPRIKLKDGRHLAYREAGVSKEEAKYKVVVIHGFNISEDLNLLISQSDPYPKRSVKSEAYDVQELADALQLGPRLAGLALVCPFVHYWWPCLPPDLSKKALKKLLVQDQWAFRVAHYAPWLFYWWMTQKWFPSLSFVAGNPASLSRKDLEIIKKLSEVPPVGQEKIHQQSVHESLRRDLMVGFGKWEFDPLDLSNPFPHNEGSVHLWQGYEHRLVPFEMNQFISEKLPWIKYHEVPDSGHLMFFDQSICDSIFCHSCVDYTTCFYNDTSLALLVILNGTPRIICSRFAVSVCFVVWLIDTTLGIVEMLIAVFTSVLLAGLIYQLMKPPASKICGSANSPPVTSPRIRLRDGRYLAYKMRGAAKEGATYKVIITHGFCASKETFIPVSDDWLQELGICIIIFDRPGYAESDPNPKRSPKNDAFDIQELADQLELGPKVYVIGLSMGAYPVWGCLRYLPHRLAGAALIVPVVNYWWPSLRSDLCTKVYGGLPLLDQWTLRIVHYAPKLAWVLQRWFSFPTVDVILKNNPEAFNKSDMVIIKELSQVPAPDEAMFLICDKILQQGAYESLHRDLVVSFGSWEFDPLDLRNPYPDNSASIHLWIGREDGIVAAEMLRHVAKQQPWIKSHEVPNGGHLFIHDEKLCQIIFRSLLFGENACFE
;
A
#
# COMPACT_ATOMS: atom_id res chain seq x y z
N MET A 1 58.98 -15.04 24.70
CA MET A 1 57.78 -14.75 23.89
C MET A 1 57.36 -16.04 23.22
N ARG A 2 56.10 -16.44 23.34
CA ARG A 2 55.64 -17.70 22.73
C ARG A 2 55.42 -17.45 21.24
N VAL A 3 55.72 -18.45 20.41
CA VAL A 3 55.60 -18.40 18.95
C VAL A 3 54.18 -17.99 18.50
N GLN A 4 53.15 -18.28 19.30
CA GLN A 4 51.78 -17.82 19.10
C GLN A 4 51.62 -16.29 19.11
N ASP A 5 52.33 -15.59 20.00
CA ASP A 5 52.21 -14.13 20.13
C ASP A 5 52.83 -13.43 18.90
N VAL A 6 53.90 -14.00 18.35
CA VAL A 6 54.59 -13.51 17.14
C VAL A 6 53.74 -13.79 15.89
N ILE A 7 53.08 -14.94 15.80
CA ILE A 7 52.18 -15.27 14.69
C ILE A 7 50.93 -14.38 14.69
N ILE A 8 50.36 -14.07 15.85
CA ILE A 8 49.20 -13.17 15.96
C ILE A 8 49.60 -11.73 15.58
N LEU A 9 50.78 -11.25 16.00
CA LEU A 9 51.32 -9.96 15.60
C LEU A 9 51.56 -9.88 14.08
N LEU A 10 52.22 -10.88 13.49
CA LEU A 10 52.49 -10.94 12.04
C LEU A 10 51.20 -11.06 11.20
N LEU A 11 50.21 -11.84 11.67
CA LEU A 11 48.89 -11.92 11.02
C LEU A 11 48.15 -10.58 11.13
N SER A 12 48.24 -9.87 12.25
CA SER A 12 47.62 -8.55 12.41
C SER A 12 48.27 -7.48 11.51
N GLU A 13 49.60 -7.50 11.37
CA GLU A 13 50.32 -6.53 10.52
C GLU A 13 50.10 -6.77 9.02
N MET A 14 49.78 -8.00 8.59
CA MET A 14 49.47 -8.30 7.18
C MET A 14 47.99 -8.21 6.84
N ILE A 15 47.10 -8.63 7.74
CA ILE A 15 45.65 -8.66 7.48
C ILE A 15 45.07 -7.24 7.50
N VAL A 16 45.52 -6.38 8.42
CA VAL A 16 44.97 -5.02 8.55
C VAL A 16 45.19 -4.17 7.28
N PRO A 17 46.39 -4.12 6.66
CA PRO A 17 46.60 -3.41 5.40
C PRO A 17 45.82 -4.01 4.22
N ILE A 18 45.68 -5.34 4.16
CA ILE A 18 44.90 -6.01 3.10
C ILE A 18 43.43 -5.70 3.24
N VAL A 19 42.88 -5.75 4.46
CA VAL A 19 41.49 -5.37 4.74
C VAL A 19 41.27 -3.89 4.45
N LEU A 20 42.22 -3.01 4.79
CA LEU A 20 42.17 -1.59 4.44
C LEU A 20 42.21 -1.36 2.92
N ALA A 21 43.08 -2.07 2.19
CA ALA A 21 43.18 -1.97 0.75
C ALA A 21 41.90 -2.48 0.06
N LEU A 22 41.36 -3.61 0.51
CA LEU A 22 40.08 -4.13 0.04
C LEU A 22 38.93 -3.18 0.37
N ALA A 23 38.94 -2.54 1.55
CA ALA A 23 37.96 -1.53 1.91
C ALA A 23 38.09 -0.28 1.02
N VAL A 24 39.30 0.18 0.70
CA VAL A 24 39.52 1.32 -0.22
C VAL A 24 39.09 0.98 -1.65
N ILE A 25 39.38 -0.23 -2.13
CA ILE A 25 38.92 -0.70 -3.45
C ILE A 25 37.40 -0.83 -3.48
N LEU A 26 36.79 -1.37 -2.41
CA LEU A 26 35.35 -1.48 -2.28
C LEU A 26 34.70 -0.08 -2.22
N VAL A 27 35.27 0.84 -1.45
CA VAL A 27 34.82 2.25 -1.39
C VAL A 27 34.97 2.93 -2.74
N GLY A 28 36.08 2.69 -3.46
CA GLY A 28 36.29 3.20 -4.82
C GLY A 28 35.30 2.63 -5.84
N TYR A 29 34.99 1.33 -5.74
CA TYR A 29 33.99 0.66 -6.57
C TYR A 29 32.58 1.18 -6.27
N VAL A 30 32.21 1.30 -4.99
CA VAL A 30 30.94 1.89 -4.55
C VAL A 30 30.85 3.34 -5.02
N TYR A 31 31.90 4.15 -4.85
CA TYR A 31 31.96 5.54 -5.30
C TYR A 31 31.77 5.68 -6.81
N LYS A 32 32.34 4.77 -7.60
CA LYS A 32 32.13 4.73 -9.06
C LYS A 32 30.71 4.29 -9.42
N ALA A 33 30.15 3.34 -8.68
CA ALA A 33 28.83 2.76 -8.96
C ALA A 33 27.65 3.63 -8.51
N ILE A 34 27.85 4.53 -7.54
CA ILE A 34 26.85 5.53 -7.11
C ILE A 34 26.84 6.81 -7.97
N LYS A 35 27.87 7.03 -8.80
CA LYS A 35 27.90 8.18 -9.71
C LYS A 35 26.98 7.94 -10.91
N PRO A 36 26.03 8.85 -11.19
CA PRO A 36 25.19 8.72 -12.37
C PRO A 36 26.01 8.87 -13.65
N PRO A 37 25.65 8.14 -14.72
CA PRO A 37 26.28 8.31 -16.02
C PRO A 37 26.04 9.73 -16.54
N PRO A 38 26.98 10.31 -17.32
CA PRO A 38 26.78 11.63 -17.90
C PRO A 38 25.57 11.61 -18.87
N PRO A 39 24.75 12.68 -18.90
CA PRO A 39 23.64 12.80 -19.84
C PRO A 39 24.11 12.73 -21.29
N LYS A 40 23.29 12.15 -22.18
CA LYS A 40 23.50 12.26 -23.63
C LYS A 40 22.73 13.46 -24.16
N ILE A 41 23.39 14.62 -24.27
CA ILE A 41 22.76 15.87 -24.69
C ILE A 41 22.35 15.79 -26.18
N CYS A 42 21.08 16.04 -26.47
CA CYS A 42 20.56 16.03 -27.84
C CYS A 42 21.23 17.11 -28.71
N GLY A 43 21.77 16.70 -29.86
CA GLY A 43 22.49 17.59 -30.79
C GLY A 43 23.98 17.79 -30.48
N SER A 44 24.51 17.16 -29.42
CA SER A 44 25.95 17.13 -29.13
C SER A 44 26.67 15.98 -29.86
N PRO A 45 28.01 16.04 -30.08
CA PRO A 45 28.76 14.93 -30.66
C PRO A 45 28.56 13.62 -29.87
N GLY A 46 27.97 12.60 -30.48
CA GLY A 46 27.64 11.32 -29.85
C GLY A 46 26.29 11.28 -29.09
N GLY A 47 25.52 12.37 -29.10
CA GLY A 47 24.17 12.45 -28.56
C GLY A 47 23.06 12.22 -29.60
N PRO A 48 21.79 12.02 -29.17
CA PRO A 48 20.66 11.84 -30.08
C PRO A 48 20.39 13.08 -30.96
N PRO A 49 19.84 12.93 -32.17
CA PRO A 49 19.51 14.06 -33.04
C PRO A 49 18.34 14.89 -32.49
N VAL A 50 18.29 16.15 -32.89
CA VAL A 50 17.20 17.08 -32.56
C VAL A 50 16.26 17.14 -33.76
N THR A 51 14.97 16.89 -33.52
CA THR A 51 13.93 16.81 -34.55
C THR A 51 12.69 17.65 -34.22
N SER A 52 12.60 18.18 -33.00
CA SER A 52 11.48 18.99 -32.51
C SER A 52 11.87 20.47 -32.37
N PRO A 53 10.90 21.41 -32.45
CA PRO A 53 11.12 22.80 -32.05
C PRO A 53 11.62 22.89 -30.60
N ARG A 54 12.57 23.79 -30.35
CA ARG A 54 13.10 24.04 -29.01
C ARG A 54 13.24 25.53 -28.74
N ILE A 55 12.99 25.92 -27.49
CA ILE A 55 13.24 27.28 -27.00
C ILE A 55 14.50 27.31 -26.14
N LYS A 56 15.32 28.35 -26.29
CA LYS A 56 16.51 28.57 -25.47
C LYS A 56 16.14 29.40 -24.24
N LEU A 57 16.35 28.82 -23.06
CA LEU A 57 16.18 29.49 -21.77
C LEU A 57 17.33 30.47 -21.49
N LYS A 58 17.14 31.38 -20.53
CA LYS A 58 18.17 32.34 -20.07
C LYS A 58 19.46 31.66 -19.61
N GLY A 59 19.33 30.48 -19.00
CA GLY A 59 20.47 29.65 -18.57
C GLY A 59 21.20 28.91 -19.69
N GLY A 60 20.81 29.11 -20.96
CA GLY A 60 21.43 28.50 -22.14
C GLY A 60 20.94 27.09 -22.50
N ARG A 61 20.18 26.44 -21.60
CA ARG A 61 19.48 25.16 -21.84
C ARG A 61 18.34 25.33 -22.83
N HIS A 62 17.97 24.26 -23.52
CA HIS A 62 16.84 24.21 -24.44
C HIS A 62 15.68 23.35 -23.90
N LEU A 63 14.44 23.79 -24.10
CA LEU A 63 13.25 22.96 -23.90
C LEU A 63 12.59 22.66 -25.24
N ALA A 64 12.34 21.39 -25.51
CA ALA A 64 11.59 20.91 -26.67
C ALA A 64 10.08 20.97 -26.42
N TYR A 65 9.33 21.39 -27.44
CA TYR A 65 7.89 21.56 -27.33
C TYR A 65 7.16 21.15 -28.63
N ARG A 66 5.85 20.98 -28.51
CA ARG A 66 4.92 20.64 -29.59
C ARG A 66 3.63 21.44 -29.42
N GLU A 67 3.18 22.07 -30.48
CA GLU A 67 1.94 22.84 -30.53
C GLU A 67 0.83 22.03 -31.23
N ALA A 68 -0.41 22.17 -30.76
CA ALA A 68 -1.59 21.53 -31.34
C ALA A 68 -2.85 22.38 -31.13
N GLY A 69 -3.90 22.12 -31.92
CA GLY A 69 -5.17 22.86 -31.88
C GLY A 69 -5.21 24.06 -32.83
N VAL A 70 -6.03 25.07 -32.51
CA VAL A 70 -6.11 26.31 -33.32
C VAL A 70 -4.86 27.18 -33.12
N SER A 71 -4.59 28.11 -34.04
CA SER A 71 -3.44 29.03 -33.91
C SER A 71 -3.52 29.88 -32.64
N LYS A 72 -2.37 30.26 -32.07
CA LYS A 72 -2.32 31.03 -30.82
C LYS A 72 -2.91 32.45 -30.96
N GLU A 73 -2.99 32.96 -32.19
CA GLU A 73 -3.60 34.24 -32.56
C GLU A 73 -5.14 34.16 -32.56
N GLU A 74 -5.70 33.00 -32.92
CA GLU A 74 -7.15 32.76 -32.98
C GLU A 74 -7.70 32.11 -31.69
N ALA A 75 -6.82 31.62 -30.82
CA ALA A 75 -7.18 30.89 -29.62
C ALA A 75 -7.85 31.78 -28.57
N LYS A 76 -9.02 31.35 -28.09
CA LYS A 76 -9.67 31.92 -26.91
C LYS A 76 -9.08 31.36 -25.61
N TYR A 77 -8.69 30.08 -25.62
CA TYR A 77 -8.10 29.40 -24.48
C TYR A 77 -6.75 28.81 -24.86
N LYS A 78 -5.70 29.15 -24.11
CA LYS A 78 -4.33 28.64 -24.30
C LYS A 78 -3.98 27.78 -23.10
N ILE A 79 -3.71 26.49 -23.33
CA ILE A 79 -3.49 25.50 -22.28
C ILE A 79 -2.10 24.89 -22.43
N VAL A 80 -1.30 24.98 -21.37
CA VAL A 80 0.02 24.33 -21.29
C VAL A 80 -0.15 22.99 -20.59
N ILE A 81 0.30 21.91 -21.24
CA ILE A 81 0.21 20.54 -20.77
C ILE A 81 1.59 20.04 -20.38
N ILE A 82 1.71 19.67 -19.11
CA ILE A 82 2.89 19.04 -18.54
C ILE A 82 2.66 17.54 -18.53
N HIS A 83 3.53 16.77 -19.19
CA HIS A 83 3.41 15.31 -19.20
C HIS A 83 3.81 14.69 -17.84
N GLY A 84 3.21 13.55 -17.53
CA GLY A 84 3.50 12.77 -16.33
C GLY A 84 4.83 11.98 -16.38
N PHE A 85 4.99 11.07 -15.44
CA PHE A 85 6.12 10.15 -15.35
C PHE A 85 6.15 9.17 -16.55
N ASP A 86 7.35 8.87 -17.08
CA ASP A 86 7.55 7.97 -18.24
C ASP A 86 6.67 8.34 -19.46
N SER A 87 6.61 9.64 -19.76
CA SER A 87 5.88 10.23 -20.88
C SER A 87 6.73 11.31 -21.57
N SER A 88 6.23 11.90 -22.66
CA SER A 88 6.85 13.04 -23.35
C SER A 88 5.80 14.06 -23.78
N LYS A 89 6.24 15.15 -24.43
CA LYS A 89 5.40 16.13 -25.14
C LYS A 89 4.50 15.52 -26.23
N ASP A 90 4.81 14.29 -26.64
CA ASP A 90 4.06 13.57 -27.68
C ASP A 90 2.80 12.86 -27.13
N LEU A 91 2.50 13.05 -25.82
CA LEU A 91 1.28 12.60 -25.16
C LEU A 91 0.03 12.92 -26.00
N ASN A 92 -0.80 11.91 -26.25
CA ASN A 92 -2.04 12.06 -26.98
C ASN A 92 -3.23 12.18 -26.02
N LEU A 93 -3.96 13.30 -26.09
CA LEU A 93 -5.17 13.50 -25.30
C LEU A 93 -6.40 13.20 -26.16
N SER A 94 -7.36 12.45 -25.62
CA SER A 94 -8.62 12.09 -26.29
C SER A 94 -9.63 13.25 -26.31
N ILE A 95 -9.22 14.41 -26.82
CA ILE A 95 -10.08 15.60 -26.99
C ILE A 95 -10.63 15.59 -28.42
N SER A 96 -11.93 15.79 -28.60
CA SER A 96 -12.52 15.85 -29.95
C SER A 96 -12.12 17.11 -30.69
N GLN A 97 -11.89 16.98 -32.01
CA GLN A 97 -11.56 18.11 -32.87
C GLN A 97 -12.68 19.18 -32.87
N GLU A 98 -13.94 18.75 -32.82
CA GLU A 98 -15.11 19.63 -32.70
C GLU A 98 -15.03 20.54 -31.46
N LEU A 99 -14.58 20.02 -30.32
CA LEU A 99 -14.45 20.81 -29.09
C LEU A 99 -13.29 21.82 -29.20
N ILE A 100 -12.16 21.38 -29.76
CA ILE A 100 -10.99 22.24 -29.98
C ILE A 100 -11.35 23.43 -30.88
N GLU A 101 -12.03 23.17 -31.99
CA GLU A 101 -12.43 24.20 -32.95
C GLU A 101 -13.57 25.07 -32.43
N GLY A 102 -14.57 24.47 -31.77
CA GLY A 102 -15.75 25.16 -31.23
C GLY A 102 -15.40 26.12 -30.09
N LEU A 103 -14.46 25.74 -29.22
CA LEU A 103 -13.99 26.58 -28.11
C LEU A 103 -12.74 27.41 -28.45
N LYS A 104 -12.15 27.22 -29.64
CA LYS A 104 -10.90 27.86 -30.08
C LYS A 104 -9.75 27.60 -29.08
N ILE A 105 -9.43 26.33 -28.86
CA ILE A 105 -8.40 25.89 -27.89
C ILE A 105 -7.03 25.71 -28.58
N TYR A 106 -6.01 26.32 -27.99
CA TYR A 106 -4.59 26.10 -28.30
C TYR A 106 -3.95 25.24 -27.20
N LEU A 107 -3.24 24.19 -27.59
CA LEU A 107 -2.59 23.22 -26.71
C LEU A 107 -1.07 23.26 -26.91
N LEU A 108 -0.32 23.53 -25.84
CA LEU A 108 1.13 23.45 -25.84
C LEU A 108 1.60 22.28 -24.97
N PHE A 109 2.39 21.38 -25.55
CA PHE A 109 3.05 20.28 -24.84
C PHE A 109 4.56 20.54 -24.82
N PHE A 110 5.27 20.19 -23.75
CA PHE A 110 6.73 20.29 -23.72
C PHE A 110 7.39 19.15 -22.95
N ASP A 111 8.62 18.82 -23.34
CA ASP A 111 9.45 17.84 -22.65
C ASP A 111 10.10 18.52 -21.44
N ARG A 112 9.92 17.97 -20.24
CA ARG A 112 10.60 18.46 -19.03
C ARG A 112 12.12 18.26 -19.13
N ALA A 113 12.90 18.98 -18.33
CA ALA A 113 14.37 18.88 -18.39
C ALA A 113 14.86 17.43 -18.21
N GLY A 114 15.61 16.91 -19.19
CA GLY A 114 16.11 15.53 -19.23
C GLY A 114 15.19 14.51 -19.91
N TYR A 115 13.99 14.91 -20.35
CA TYR A 115 13.11 14.12 -21.20
C TYR A 115 13.23 14.51 -22.67
N GLY A 116 12.98 13.54 -23.54
CA GLY A 116 12.87 13.77 -24.98
C GLY A 116 14.06 14.56 -25.51
N GLU A 117 13.80 15.73 -26.11
CA GLU A 117 14.83 16.56 -26.74
C GLU A 117 15.19 17.83 -25.93
N SER A 118 14.68 17.93 -24.68
CA SER A 118 15.00 19.02 -23.74
C SER A 118 16.31 18.77 -23.01
N ASP A 119 17.15 19.80 -22.90
CA ASP A 119 18.45 19.68 -22.24
C ASP A 119 18.28 19.25 -20.77
N PRO A 120 19.16 18.35 -20.27
CA PRO A 120 19.10 17.87 -18.90
C PRO A 120 19.50 18.97 -17.92
N TYR A 121 18.93 18.94 -16.72
CA TYR A 121 19.29 19.87 -15.65
C TYR A 121 19.69 19.13 -14.37
N PRO A 122 20.99 18.97 -14.08
CA PRO A 122 21.45 18.20 -12.93
C PRO A 122 21.04 18.74 -11.57
N LYS A 123 20.69 20.03 -11.49
CA LYS A 123 20.20 20.71 -10.27
C LYS A 123 18.69 20.97 -10.31
N ARG A 124 17.95 20.13 -11.05
CA ARG A 124 16.50 20.22 -11.18
C ARG A 124 15.81 20.12 -9.82
N LEU A 125 14.92 21.06 -9.57
CA LEU A 125 14.08 21.20 -8.38
C LEU A 125 12.64 21.53 -8.83
N VAL A 126 11.67 21.43 -7.92
CA VAL A 126 10.28 21.81 -8.21
C VAL A 126 10.20 23.28 -8.65
N LYS A 127 10.95 24.16 -7.97
CA LYS A 127 11.04 25.59 -8.32
C LYS A 127 11.60 25.83 -9.72
N SER A 128 12.64 25.10 -10.14
CA SER A 128 13.22 25.30 -11.47
C SER A 128 12.26 24.89 -12.59
N GLU A 129 11.42 23.87 -12.37
CA GLU A 129 10.40 23.48 -13.35
C GLU A 129 9.36 24.58 -13.56
N ALA A 130 8.96 25.28 -12.49
CA ALA A 130 8.05 26.41 -12.60
C ALA A 130 8.63 27.56 -13.43
N TYR A 131 9.93 27.87 -13.26
CA TYR A 131 10.60 28.87 -14.08
C TYR A 131 10.79 28.42 -15.53
N ASP A 132 11.08 27.14 -15.76
CA ASP A 132 11.18 26.55 -17.09
C ASP A 132 9.84 26.72 -17.86
N ILE A 133 8.71 26.50 -17.18
CA ILE A 133 7.36 26.74 -17.74
C ILE A 133 7.14 28.22 -18.01
N GLN A 134 7.51 29.10 -17.08
CA GLN A 134 7.38 30.55 -17.25
C GLN A 134 8.17 31.04 -18.47
N GLU A 135 9.45 30.70 -18.57
CA GLU A 135 10.31 31.11 -19.68
C GLU A 135 9.84 30.55 -21.02
N LEU A 136 9.31 29.32 -21.04
CA LEU A 136 8.68 28.74 -22.22
C LEU A 136 7.44 29.54 -22.65
N ALA A 137 6.55 29.86 -21.71
CA ALA A 137 5.32 30.60 -21.98
C ALA A 137 5.61 32.04 -22.44
N ASP A 138 6.56 32.72 -21.78
CA ASP A 138 7.00 34.08 -22.12
C ASP A 138 7.63 34.09 -23.52
N GLY A 139 8.52 33.13 -23.80
CA GLY A 139 9.21 33.06 -25.09
C GLY A 139 8.29 32.71 -26.27
N LEU A 140 7.20 31.99 -26.02
CA LEU A 140 6.15 31.73 -27.02
C LEU A 140 5.05 32.81 -27.06
N GLN A 141 5.12 33.80 -26.16
CA GLN A 141 4.18 34.91 -26.04
C GLN A 141 2.74 34.47 -25.76
N LEU A 142 2.56 33.52 -24.84
CA LEU A 142 1.24 32.96 -24.54
C LEU A 142 0.34 33.89 -23.72
N GLY A 143 0.93 34.83 -22.98
CA GLY A 143 0.22 35.85 -22.23
C GLY A 143 0.91 36.17 -20.90
N PRO A 144 0.53 37.27 -20.23
CA PRO A 144 1.22 37.77 -19.04
C PRO A 144 0.82 37.07 -17.72
N LYS A 145 -0.24 36.24 -17.72
CA LYS A 145 -0.78 35.61 -16.51
C LYS A 145 -1.45 34.27 -16.82
N LEU A 146 -1.34 33.31 -15.88
CA LEU A 146 -2.08 32.06 -15.91
C LEU A 146 -3.52 32.28 -15.43
N ALA A 147 -4.50 31.77 -16.18
CA ALA A 147 -5.93 31.90 -15.85
C ALA A 147 -6.44 30.86 -14.84
N GLY A 148 -5.68 29.80 -14.60
CA GLY A 148 -6.03 28.72 -13.70
C GLY A 148 -5.04 27.56 -13.79
N VAL A 149 -5.16 26.62 -12.87
CA VAL A 149 -4.31 25.41 -12.81
C VAL A 149 -5.18 24.19 -12.55
N ALA A 150 -4.95 23.11 -13.29
CA ALA A 150 -5.56 21.81 -13.01
C ALA A 150 -4.47 20.77 -12.74
N LEU A 151 -4.49 20.20 -11.54
CA LEU A 151 -3.64 19.09 -11.13
C LEU A 151 -4.43 17.80 -11.32
N VAL A 152 -3.94 16.90 -12.18
CA VAL A 152 -4.61 15.62 -12.47
C VAL A 152 -3.72 14.49 -11.98
N CYS A 153 -4.23 13.70 -11.04
CA CYS A 153 -3.51 12.68 -10.29
C CYS A 153 -2.13 13.16 -9.80
N PRO A 154 -2.06 14.27 -9.02
CA PRO A 154 -0.80 14.84 -8.61
C PRO A 154 -0.05 13.91 -7.67
N PHE A 155 1.26 13.82 -7.87
CA PHE A 155 2.15 13.04 -7.03
C PHE A 155 2.12 13.51 -5.57
N VAL A 156 2.23 12.56 -4.63
CA VAL A 156 2.27 12.85 -3.18
C VAL A 156 3.60 12.43 -2.58
N HIS A 157 4.25 13.35 -1.89
CA HIS A 157 5.46 13.07 -1.13
C HIS A 157 5.10 12.64 0.31
N TYR A 158 5.26 11.36 0.62
CA TYR A 158 4.82 10.76 1.90
C TYR A 158 5.54 11.32 3.15
N TRP A 159 6.65 12.03 2.99
CA TRP A 159 7.41 12.64 4.09
C TRP A 159 7.24 14.15 4.18
N TRP A 160 6.20 14.73 3.58
CA TRP A 160 5.90 16.15 3.85
C TRP A 160 5.61 16.33 5.34
N PRO A 161 6.27 17.28 6.02
CA PRO A 161 6.07 17.55 7.45
C PRO A 161 4.61 17.78 7.82
N CYS A 162 3.85 18.35 6.88
CA CYS A 162 2.45 18.64 7.10
C CYS A 162 1.51 17.44 7.09
N LEU A 163 1.94 16.28 6.56
CA LEU A 163 1.10 15.08 6.52
C LEU A 163 1.18 14.33 7.87
N PRO A 164 0.05 13.86 8.42
CA PRO A 164 0.07 13.06 9.64
C PRO A 164 0.90 11.80 9.41
N SER A 165 1.84 11.50 10.30
CA SER A 165 2.76 10.36 10.11
C SER A 165 2.02 9.02 9.95
N ASP A 166 0.86 8.85 10.60
CA ASP A 166 0.03 7.66 10.45
C ASP A 166 -0.68 7.59 9.09
N LEU A 167 -1.09 8.74 8.55
CA LEU A 167 -1.68 8.83 7.21
C LEU A 167 -0.62 8.50 6.15
N SER A 168 0.56 9.11 6.26
CA SER A 168 1.70 8.84 5.40
C SER A 168 2.13 7.38 5.45
N LYS A 169 2.24 6.79 6.65
CA LYS A 169 2.55 5.36 6.82
C LYS A 169 1.48 4.48 6.22
N LYS A 170 0.20 4.80 6.40
CA LYS A 170 -0.92 4.03 5.87
C LYS A 170 -0.97 4.09 4.35
N ALA A 171 -0.79 5.27 3.77
CA ALA A 171 -0.73 5.48 2.33
C ALA A 171 0.49 4.75 1.71
N LEU A 172 1.68 4.92 2.30
CA LEU A 172 2.90 4.23 1.85
C LEU A 172 2.74 2.71 1.93
N LYS A 173 2.09 2.17 2.97
CA LYS A 173 1.83 0.72 3.11
C LYS A 173 0.90 0.13 2.03
N LYS A 174 0.11 0.95 1.34
CA LYS A 174 -0.75 0.49 0.24
C LYS A 174 0.01 0.28 -1.07
N LEU A 175 1.16 0.91 -1.22
CA LEU A 175 2.03 0.72 -2.37
C LEU A 175 2.66 -0.68 -2.34
N LEU A 176 3.04 -1.19 -3.50
CA LEU A 176 3.82 -2.42 -3.60
C LEU A 176 5.13 -2.27 -2.80
N VAL A 177 5.56 -3.35 -2.16
CA VAL A 177 6.71 -3.32 -1.23
C VAL A 177 7.97 -2.78 -1.91
N GLN A 178 8.17 -3.08 -3.19
CA GLN A 178 9.28 -2.55 -3.99
C GLN A 178 9.27 -1.02 -4.11
N ASP A 179 8.10 -0.41 -4.36
CA ASP A 179 7.96 1.04 -4.46
C ASP A 179 8.20 1.71 -3.10
N GLN A 180 7.70 1.08 -2.02
CA GLN A 180 7.96 1.58 -0.68
C GLN A 180 9.45 1.68 -0.37
N TRP A 181 10.23 0.67 -0.79
CA TRP A 181 11.69 0.67 -0.62
C TRP A 181 12.37 1.66 -1.55
N ALA A 182 12.00 1.70 -2.83
CA ALA A 182 12.54 2.65 -3.79
C ALA A 182 12.35 4.10 -3.31
N PHE A 183 11.18 4.44 -2.78
CA PHE A 183 10.88 5.78 -2.26
C PHE A 183 11.63 6.08 -0.95
N ARG A 184 11.79 5.10 -0.06
CA ARG A 184 12.63 5.24 1.15
C ARG A 184 14.10 5.45 0.81
N VAL A 185 14.62 4.72 -0.18
CA VAL A 185 16.00 4.85 -0.64
C VAL A 185 16.20 6.22 -1.31
N ALA A 186 15.27 6.66 -2.15
CA ALA A 186 15.29 7.99 -2.74
C ALA A 186 15.28 9.10 -1.67
N ARG A 187 14.48 8.93 -0.61
CA ARG A 187 14.36 9.91 0.48
C ARG A 187 15.58 9.96 1.40
N TYR A 188 15.96 8.81 1.97
CA TYR A 188 16.94 8.76 3.06
C TYR A 188 18.38 8.53 2.58
N THR A 189 18.54 7.94 1.40
CA THR A 189 19.85 7.66 0.79
C THR A 189 19.85 8.03 -0.68
N PRO A 190 19.53 9.30 -1.03
CA PRO A 190 19.41 9.75 -2.43
C PRO A 190 20.66 9.46 -3.28
N TRP A 191 21.85 9.56 -2.67
CA TRP A 191 23.12 9.23 -3.31
C TRP A 191 23.24 7.75 -3.70
N LEU A 192 22.51 6.86 -3.04
CA LEU A 192 22.49 5.42 -3.32
C LEU A 192 21.41 5.05 -4.33
N TYR A 193 20.42 5.92 -4.57
CA TYR A 193 19.26 5.59 -5.40
C TYR A 193 19.61 5.28 -6.86
N CYS A 194 20.57 6.00 -7.45
CA CYS A 194 21.07 5.69 -8.80
C CYS A 194 21.72 4.30 -8.86
N TRP A 195 22.52 3.95 -7.86
CA TRP A 195 23.09 2.61 -7.76
C TRP A 195 21.99 1.56 -7.57
N TRP A 196 21.06 1.80 -6.63
CA TRP A 196 19.93 0.92 -6.33
C TRP A 196 19.14 0.56 -7.60
N MET A 197 18.77 1.56 -8.40
CA MET A 197 17.98 1.37 -9.61
C MET A 197 18.76 0.79 -10.80
N THR A 198 20.09 0.82 -10.76
CA THR A 198 20.95 0.14 -11.75
C THR A 198 21.28 -1.29 -11.36
N GLN A 199 21.09 -1.65 -10.08
CA GLN A 199 21.24 -3.02 -9.63
C GLN A 199 20.00 -3.80 -10.01
N LYS A 200 20.11 -4.73 -10.94
CA LYS A 200 18.96 -5.58 -11.26
C LYS A 200 18.66 -6.63 -10.15
N TRP A 201 19.32 -6.54 -8.98
CA TRP A 201 19.07 -7.33 -7.77
C TRP A 201 17.94 -6.73 -6.91
N PHE A 202 17.72 -5.42 -7.05
CA PHE A 202 16.60 -4.73 -6.43
C PHE A 202 15.46 -4.61 -7.45
N PRO A 203 14.20 -4.82 -7.03
CA PRO A 203 13.07 -4.65 -7.92
C PRO A 203 13.00 -3.20 -8.42
N SER A 204 12.81 -3.04 -9.73
CA SER A 204 12.54 -1.75 -10.34
C SER A 204 11.19 -1.20 -9.85
N LEU A 205 11.04 0.12 -9.90
CA LEU A 205 9.77 0.78 -9.64
C LEU A 205 8.63 0.16 -10.47
N SER A 206 7.50 -0.10 -9.83
CA SER A 206 6.36 -0.82 -10.41
C SER A 206 5.86 -0.16 -11.69
N VAL A 207 5.83 1.18 -11.71
CA VAL A 207 5.45 1.98 -12.89
C VAL A 207 6.43 1.80 -14.05
N VAL A 208 7.73 1.70 -13.78
CA VAL A 208 8.78 1.50 -14.80
C VAL A 208 8.74 0.07 -15.35
N SER A 209 8.44 -0.91 -14.50
CA SER A 209 8.27 -2.31 -14.90
C SER A 209 6.92 -2.63 -15.56
N GLY A 210 6.00 -1.66 -15.65
CA GLY A 210 4.66 -1.88 -16.17
C GLY A 210 3.84 -2.89 -15.36
N ASN A 211 4.01 -2.93 -14.03
CA ASN A 211 3.36 -3.92 -13.18
C ASN A 211 1.84 -3.70 -13.17
N PRO A 212 1.01 -4.66 -13.66
CA PRO A 212 -0.43 -4.46 -13.80
C PRO A 212 -1.16 -4.28 -12.46
N ALA A 213 -0.54 -4.67 -11.33
CA ALA A 213 -1.14 -4.53 -10.01
C ALA A 213 -1.36 -3.06 -9.57
N ILE A 214 -0.67 -2.10 -10.21
CA ILE A 214 -0.80 -0.66 -9.92
C ILE A 214 -1.96 0.01 -10.66
N PHE A 215 -2.67 -0.71 -11.54
CA PHE A 215 -3.79 -0.19 -12.30
C PHE A 215 -5.12 -0.71 -11.74
N SER A 216 -6.17 0.11 -11.77
CA SER A 216 -7.54 -0.33 -11.50
C SER A 216 -8.08 -1.17 -12.67
N ARG A 217 -9.24 -1.84 -12.48
CA ARG A 217 -9.88 -2.56 -13.59
C ARG A 217 -10.24 -1.63 -14.74
N SER A 218 -10.75 -0.43 -14.42
CA SER A 218 -11.07 0.60 -15.40
C SER A 218 -9.82 1.07 -16.17
N ASP A 219 -8.70 1.24 -15.47
CA ASP A 219 -7.43 1.63 -16.11
C ASP A 219 -6.94 0.54 -17.07
N LEU A 220 -7.05 -0.74 -16.70
CA LEU A 220 -6.66 -1.85 -17.57
C LEU A 220 -7.50 -1.93 -18.86
N GLU A 221 -8.80 -1.64 -18.77
CA GLU A 221 -9.67 -1.54 -19.96
C GLU A 221 -9.27 -0.36 -20.87
N ILE A 222 -8.90 0.78 -20.28
CA ILE A 222 -8.39 1.93 -21.03
C ILE A 222 -7.04 1.59 -21.68
N ILE A 223 -6.11 0.97 -20.95
CA ILE A 223 -4.80 0.54 -21.45
C ILE A 223 -4.96 -0.44 -22.61
N LYS A 224 -5.91 -1.37 -22.52
CA LYS A 224 -6.22 -2.30 -23.61
C LYS A 224 -6.64 -1.55 -24.88
N LYS A 225 -7.55 -0.59 -24.77
CA LYS A 225 -7.95 0.27 -25.91
C LYS A 225 -6.80 1.12 -26.45
N LEU A 226 -5.93 1.63 -25.57
CA LEU A 226 -4.77 2.42 -25.96
C LEU A 226 -3.69 1.56 -26.64
N SER A 227 -3.57 0.28 -26.29
CA SER A 227 -2.60 -0.65 -26.88
C SER A 227 -2.91 -1.02 -28.34
N GLU A 228 -4.14 -0.75 -28.80
CA GLU A 228 -4.55 -0.91 -30.20
C GLU A 228 -4.00 0.22 -31.09
N VAL A 229 -3.50 1.31 -30.50
CA VAL A 229 -2.86 2.43 -31.21
C VAL A 229 -1.33 2.29 -31.09
N PRO A 230 -0.57 2.37 -32.20
CA PRO A 230 0.89 2.27 -32.15
C PRO A 230 1.48 3.34 -31.22
N PRO A 231 2.43 2.99 -30.32
CA PRO A 231 3.05 3.95 -29.43
C PRO A 231 3.90 4.94 -30.23
N VAL A 232 3.43 6.18 -30.37
CA VAL A 232 4.18 7.27 -31.02
C VAL A 232 5.13 7.90 -30.00
N GLY A 233 6.43 7.90 -30.29
CA GLY A 233 7.42 8.68 -29.53
C GLY A 233 7.93 8.06 -28.22
N GLN A 234 7.54 6.83 -27.86
CA GLN A 234 8.02 6.17 -26.64
C GLN A 234 9.55 5.98 -26.59
N GLU A 235 10.20 5.73 -27.73
CA GLU A 235 11.66 5.58 -27.80
C GLU A 235 12.41 6.87 -27.40
N LYS A 236 11.76 8.04 -27.56
CA LYS A 236 12.36 9.34 -27.23
C LYS A 236 12.36 9.64 -25.73
N ILE A 237 11.51 9.00 -24.93
CA ILE A 237 11.34 9.29 -23.50
C ILE A 237 12.67 9.10 -22.75
N ARG A 238 13.44 8.07 -23.11
CA ARG A 238 14.66 7.65 -22.40
C ARG A 238 15.94 7.86 -23.22
N GLN A 239 15.87 8.59 -24.34
CA GLN A 239 16.98 8.73 -25.29
C GLN A 239 18.22 9.43 -24.70
N GLN A 240 18.04 10.27 -23.68
CA GLN A 240 19.11 10.95 -22.95
C GLN A 240 19.67 10.16 -21.75
N SER A 241 19.17 8.93 -21.54
CA SER A 241 19.35 7.99 -20.42
C SER A 241 18.15 7.90 -19.47
N VAL A 242 17.94 6.69 -18.94
CA VAL A 242 16.93 6.37 -17.91
C VAL A 242 17.19 7.13 -16.61
N HIS A 243 18.46 7.44 -16.31
CA HIS A 243 18.80 8.22 -15.12
C HIS A 243 18.24 9.64 -15.18
N GLU A 244 18.48 10.34 -16.28
CA GLU A 244 18.09 11.75 -16.42
C GLU A 244 16.57 11.95 -16.57
N SER A 245 15.87 10.99 -17.17
CA SER A 245 14.41 11.02 -17.33
C SER A 245 13.69 10.49 -16.10
N LEU A 246 13.80 9.18 -15.82
CA LEU A 246 12.98 8.50 -14.81
C LEU A 246 13.56 8.59 -13.40
N HIS A 247 14.86 8.34 -13.22
CA HIS A 247 15.43 8.33 -11.86
C HIS A 247 15.43 9.73 -11.24
N ARG A 248 15.76 10.75 -12.05
CA ARG A 248 15.75 12.15 -11.59
C ARG A 248 14.35 12.62 -11.22
N ASP A 249 13.30 12.19 -11.91
CA ASP A 249 11.91 12.47 -11.53
C ASP A 249 11.58 11.96 -10.13
N ILE A 250 12.03 10.76 -9.77
CA ILE A 250 11.81 10.17 -8.44
C ILE A 250 12.60 10.92 -7.38
N MET A 251 13.82 11.35 -7.71
CA MET A 251 14.66 12.17 -6.84
C MET A 251 14.06 13.55 -6.58
N VAL A 252 13.43 14.18 -7.58
CA VAL A 252 12.71 15.44 -7.42
C VAL A 252 11.39 15.22 -6.66
N GLY A 253 10.69 14.12 -6.94
CA GLY A 253 9.40 13.79 -6.33
C GLY A 253 9.47 13.39 -4.85
N TYR A 254 10.51 12.65 -4.43
CA TYR A 254 10.69 12.16 -3.04
C TYR A 254 11.94 12.72 -2.33
N GLY A 255 12.68 13.60 -2.99
CA GLY A 255 13.76 14.36 -2.38
C GLY A 255 13.26 15.51 -1.52
N GLU A 256 14.17 16.38 -1.08
CA GLU A 256 13.79 17.54 -0.28
C GLU A 256 13.18 18.64 -1.16
N TRP A 257 11.94 19.02 -0.84
CA TRP A 257 11.26 20.15 -1.46
C TRP A 257 11.62 21.45 -0.70
N GLU A 258 11.70 22.57 -1.42
CA GLU A 258 12.03 23.87 -0.81
C GLU A 258 10.86 24.48 -0.02
N PHE A 259 9.68 23.88 -0.10
CA PHE A 259 8.45 24.34 0.55
C PHE A 259 7.56 23.15 0.91
N ASP A 260 6.71 23.33 1.92
CA ASP A 260 5.63 22.40 2.19
C ASP A 260 4.39 22.80 1.35
N PRO A 261 3.69 21.87 0.67
CA PRO A 261 2.52 22.22 -0.12
C PRO A 261 1.41 22.93 0.65
N LEU A 262 1.35 22.76 1.98
CA LEU A 262 0.39 23.48 2.81
C LEU A 262 0.76 24.94 3.08
N ASP A 263 1.98 25.36 2.78
CA ASP A 263 2.44 26.75 2.86
C ASP A 263 2.03 27.57 1.62
N LEU A 264 1.47 26.92 0.59
CA LEU A 264 1.01 27.59 -0.62
C LEU A 264 -0.19 28.51 -0.31
N SER A 265 -0.05 29.79 -0.63
CA SER A 265 -1.14 30.76 -0.65
C SER A 265 -1.96 30.64 -1.93
N ASN A 266 -3.26 30.95 -1.87
CA ASN A 266 -4.10 31.03 -3.07
C ASN A 266 -3.51 32.05 -4.08
N PRO A 267 -3.09 31.62 -5.29
CA PRO A 267 -2.54 32.53 -6.30
C PRO A 267 -3.61 33.42 -6.96
N PHE A 268 -4.90 33.15 -6.71
CA PHE A 268 -6.06 33.88 -7.23
C PHE A 268 -6.94 34.40 -6.08
N PRO A 269 -6.43 35.30 -5.21
CA PRO A 269 -7.17 35.78 -4.04
C PRO A 269 -8.46 36.54 -4.39
N ASN A 270 -8.55 37.10 -5.60
CA ASN A 270 -9.70 37.88 -6.08
C ASN A 270 -10.65 37.06 -6.98
N ASN A 271 -10.58 35.72 -6.96
CA ASN A 271 -11.36 34.83 -7.86
C ASN A 271 -11.14 35.09 -9.37
N GLU A 272 -9.99 35.63 -9.74
CA GLU A 272 -9.60 35.84 -11.15
C GLU A 272 -9.22 34.53 -11.88
N GLY A 273 -9.16 33.42 -11.13
CA GLY A 273 -8.83 32.08 -11.61
C GLY A 273 -9.07 31.04 -10.52
N SER A 274 -8.86 29.77 -10.85
CA SER A 274 -9.09 28.66 -9.94
C SER A 274 -7.98 27.61 -10.03
N VAL A 275 -7.79 26.89 -8.91
CA VAL A 275 -6.93 25.71 -8.84
C VAL A 275 -7.83 24.50 -8.62
N HIS A 276 -7.77 23.54 -9.55
CA HIS A 276 -8.53 22.30 -9.48
C HIS A 276 -7.59 21.12 -9.22
N LEU A 277 -8.01 20.20 -8.35
CA LEU A 277 -7.34 18.92 -8.12
C LEU A 277 -8.28 17.79 -8.49
N TRP A 278 -7.85 16.95 -9.41
CA TRP A 278 -8.57 15.78 -9.90
C TRP A 278 -7.81 14.53 -9.49
N GLN A 279 -8.47 13.60 -8.80
CA GLN A 279 -7.87 12.36 -8.32
C GLN A 279 -8.84 11.19 -8.50
N GLY A 280 -8.33 10.06 -9.00
CA GLY A 280 -9.09 8.81 -9.06
C GLY A 280 -9.28 8.20 -7.67
N TYR A 281 -10.52 7.84 -7.31
CA TYR A 281 -10.82 7.15 -6.05
C TYR A 281 -10.16 5.76 -5.95
N GLU A 282 -10.01 5.09 -7.09
CA GLU A 282 -9.42 3.75 -7.20
C GLU A 282 -7.96 3.78 -7.68
N ASP A 283 -7.32 4.95 -7.68
CA ASP A 283 -5.92 5.09 -8.07
C ASP A 283 -5.02 4.30 -7.10
N ARG A 284 -4.25 3.35 -7.66
CA ARG A 284 -3.33 2.50 -6.91
C ARG A 284 -1.87 2.91 -7.07
N ILE A 285 -1.58 3.86 -7.97
CA ILE A 285 -0.26 4.48 -8.13
C ILE A 285 -0.10 5.57 -7.07
N ILE A 286 -1.14 6.39 -6.90
CA ILE A 286 -1.21 7.45 -5.89
C ILE A 286 -2.46 7.19 -5.03
N PRO A 287 -2.32 6.51 -3.87
CA PRO A 287 -3.46 6.15 -3.04
C PRO A 287 -4.27 7.38 -2.63
N PHE A 288 -5.59 7.35 -2.83
CA PHE A 288 -6.49 8.47 -2.48
C PHE A 288 -6.33 8.95 -1.03
N GLU A 289 -6.01 8.06 -0.08
CA GLU A 289 -5.75 8.46 1.31
C GLU A 289 -4.49 9.29 1.51
N ALA A 290 -3.53 9.28 0.59
CA ALA A 290 -2.35 10.13 0.63
C ALA A 290 -2.68 11.62 0.42
N ILE A 291 -3.83 11.90 -0.23
CA ILE A 291 -4.33 13.24 -0.56
C ILE A 291 -5.46 13.64 0.42
N LYS A 292 -5.76 12.81 1.43
CA LYS A 292 -6.68 13.24 2.50
C LYS A 292 -6.10 14.46 3.20
N PRO A 293 -6.92 15.50 3.44
CA PRO A 293 -6.43 16.70 4.06
C PRO A 293 -5.76 16.36 5.43
N PRO A 294 -4.62 17.00 5.72
CA PRO A 294 -3.79 16.76 6.91
C PRO A 294 -4.53 17.06 8.22
N PRO A 295 -3.93 16.80 9.41
CA PRO A 295 -4.62 17.09 10.66
C PRO A 295 -4.93 18.59 10.72
N PRO A 296 -5.93 18.98 11.52
CA PRO A 296 -6.41 20.35 11.57
C PRO A 296 -5.24 21.30 11.83
N LYS A 297 -5.02 22.20 10.88
CA LYS A 297 -3.97 23.21 10.97
C LYS A 297 -4.31 24.18 12.12
N ILE A 298 -3.35 24.45 12.98
CA ILE A 298 -3.53 25.35 14.14
C ILE A 298 -3.62 26.79 13.62
N CYS A 299 -4.61 27.58 14.07
CA CYS A 299 -4.74 28.95 13.55
C CYS A 299 -3.58 29.83 14.04
N GLY A 300 -2.97 30.55 13.10
CA GLY A 300 -1.82 31.41 13.36
C GLY A 300 -0.47 30.70 13.47
N THR A 301 -0.38 29.40 13.16
CA THR A 301 0.91 28.74 12.87
C THR A 301 1.25 28.84 11.38
N PRO A 302 2.54 28.72 10.99
CA PRO A 302 2.91 28.58 9.58
C PRO A 302 2.08 27.46 8.91
N GLY A 303 1.49 27.77 7.76
CA GLY A 303 0.59 26.87 7.02
C GLY A 303 -0.83 26.75 7.58
N GLY A 304 -1.20 27.38 8.70
CA GLY A 304 -2.55 27.32 9.29
C GLY A 304 -3.48 28.50 8.97
N PRO A 305 -4.80 28.39 9.22
CA PRO A 305 -5.74 29.47 8.95
C PRO A 305 -5.36 30.74 9.73
N PRO A 306 -5.57 31.93 9.15
CA PRO A 306 -5.22 33.18 9.82
C PRO A 306 -6.05 33.35 11.11
N VAL A 307 -5.44 33.93 12.13
CA VAL A 307 -6.15 34.33 13.36
C VAL A 307 -6.93 35.59 13.02
N THR A 308 -8.25 35.47 12.88
CA THR A 308 -9.13 36.59 12.56
C THR A 308 -9.77 37.23 13.79
N SER A 309 -9.55 36.66 14.97
CA SER A 309 -10.27 36.98 16.20
C SER A 309 -9.33 37.11 17.39
N PRO A 310 -9.68 37.94 18.40
CA PRO A 310 -8.98 37.98 19.68
C PRO A 310 -8.86 36.59 20.30
N ARG A 311 -7.72 36.32 20.93
CA ARG A 311 -7.48 35.04 21.61
C ARG A 311 -6.70 35.25 22.89
N ILE A 312 -6.98 34.42 23.88
CA ILE A 312 -6.16 34.32 25.09
C ILE A 312 -5.32 33.05 25.03
N LYS A 313 -4.22 33.02 25.77
CA LYS A 313 -3.42 31.82 25.98
C LYS A 313 -3.76 31.24 27.35
N LEU A 314 -4.24 30.00 27.36
CA LEU A 314 -4.52 29.23 28.57
C LEU A 314 -3.22 28.79 29.23
N LYS A 315 -3.28 28.43 30.52
CA LYS A 315 -2.12 28.02 31.33
C LYS A 315 -1.41 26.78 30.78
N ASP A 316 -2.15 25.90 30.12
CA ASP A 316 -1.63 24.70 29.46
C ASP A 316 -1.03 24.97 28.07
N GLY A 317 -1.01 26.22 27.62
CA GLY A 317 -0.43 26.65 26.36
C GLY A 317 -1.40 26.69 25.18
N ARG A 318 -2.63 26.18 25.34
CA ARG A 318 -3.68 26.27 24.31
C ARG A 318 -4.14 27.72 24.12
N HIS A 319 -4.73 28.02 22.97
CA HIS A 319 -5.32 29.34 22.70
C HIS A 319 -6.84 29.24 22.61
N LEU A 320 -7.56 30.14 23.29
CA LEU A 320 -9.01 30.22 23.25
C LEU A 320 -9.41 31.52 22.54
N ALA A 321 -10.10 31.41 21.40
CA ALA A 321 -10.55 32.55 20.61
C ALA A 321 -11.88 33.09 21.16
N TYR A 322 -12.05 34.41 21.20
CA TYR A 322 -13.23 35.08 21.77
C TYR A 322 -13.54 36.38 21.03
N ARG A 323 -14.79 36.84 21.15
CA ARG A 323 -15.28 38.13 20.67
C ARG A 323 -15.92 38.90 21.83
N GLU A 324 -15.90 40.22 21.74
CA GLU A 324 -16.59 41.10 22.69
C GLU A 324 -17.64 41.92 21.94
N ALA A 325 -18.79 42.13 22.56
CA ALA A 325 -19.89 42.91 22.04
C ALA A 325 -20.63 43.61 23.19
N GLY A 326 -21.19 44.79 22.93
CA GLY A 326 -21.89 45.61 23.92
C GLY A 326 -21.09 46.85 24.36
N VAL A 327 -21.43 47.38 25.54
CA VAL A 327 -20.73 48.51 26.17
C VAL A 327 -19.36 48.10 26.71
N SER A 328 -18.48 49.07 27.01
CA SER A 328 -17.14 48.78 27.54
C SER A 328 -17.20 48.02 28.88
N LYS A 329 -16.14 47.26 29.22
CA LYS A 329 -16.11 46.43 30.44
C LYS A 329 -16.21 47.26 31.71
N GLU A 330 -15.77 48.51 31.64
CA GLU A 330 -15.79 49.50 32.70
C GLU A 330 -17.19 50.09 32.91
N GLU A 331 -18.01 50.14 31.86
CA GLU A 331 -19.40 50.63 31.87
C GLU A 331 -20.44 49.51 32.04
N ALA A 332 -20.05 48.26 31.78
CA ALA A 332 -20.94 47.11 31.82
C ALA A 332 -21.42 46.81 33.25
N LYS A 333 -22.73 46.99 33.49
CA LYS A 333 -23.39 46.60 34.75
C LYS A 333 -23.40 45.08 34.97
N TYR A 334 -23.54 44.32 33.88
CA TYR A 334 -23.48 42.86 33.88
C TYR A 334 -22.51 42.42 32.80
N LYS A 335 -21.58 41.54 33.17
CA LYS A 335 -20.62 40.94 32.24
C LYS A 335 -21.06 39.53 31.96
N VAL A 336 -21.32 39.25 30.68
CA VAL A 336 -21.98 38.03 30.26
C VAL A 336 -21.04 37.22 29.37
N VAL A 337 -20.74 36.00 29.78
CA VAL A 337 -19.98 35.03 28.97
C VAL A 337 -20.98 34.10 28.30
N VAL A 338 -20.90 34.04 26.98
CA VAL A 338 -21.69 33.17 26.12
C VAL A 338 -20.80 32.03 25.63
N ILE A 339 -21.21 30.78 25.83
CA ILE A 339 -20.53 29.61 25.24
C ILE A 339 -21.45 28.98 24.19
N HIS A 340 -20.91 28.74 22.99
CA HIS A 340 -21.68 28.17 21.88
C HIS A 340 -22.00 26.68 22.04
N GLY A 341 -23.03 26.22 21.34
CA GLY A 341 -23.40 24.81 21.21
C GLY A 341 -22.74 24.12 20.01
N PHE A 342 -23.19 22.89 19.71
CA PHE A 342 -22.69 22.07 18.59
C PHE A 342 -22.85 22.77 17.22
N ASN A 343 -21.83 22.67 16.35
CA ASN A 343 -21.86 23.10 14.93
C ASN A 343 -21.99 24.62 14.68
N ILE A 344 -21.47 25.45 15.59
CA ILE A 344 -21.50 26.93 15.49
C ILE A 344 -20.05 27.47 15.62
N SER A 345 -19.77 28.66 15.07
CA SER A 345 -18.46 29.34 15.21
C SER A 345 -18.61 30.77 15.72
N GLU A 346 -17.47 31.40 16.03
CA GLU A 346 -17.37 32.71 16.70
C GLU A 346 -18.13 33.86 16.01
N ASP A 347 -18.30 33.81 14.68
CA ASP A 347 -19.06 34.80 13.91
C ASP A 347 -20.58 34.74 14.18
N LEU A 348 -21.05 33.71 14.89
CA LEU A 348 -22.43 33.53 15.36
C LEU A 348 -22.52 33.30 16.89
N ASN A 349 -21.60 33.91 17.65
CA ASN A 349 -21.44 33.90 19.12
C ASN A 349 -20.63 32.74 19.74
N LEU A 350 -19.31 32.96 19.83
CA LEU A 350 -18.40 32.79 21.00
C LEU A 350 -17.86 31.42 21.49
N LEU A 351 -16.50 31.32 21.41
CA LEU A 351 -15.50 30.45 22.06
C LEU A 351 -15.12 29.07 21.45
N ILE A 352 -14.00 29.02 20.72
CA ILE A 352 -13.32 27.77 20.30
C ILE A 352 -11.91 27.71 20.91
N SER A 353 -11.58 26.62 21.62
CA SER A 353 -10.20 26.34 22.08
C SER A 353 -9.40 25.57 21.02
N GLN A 354 -8.14 25.96 20.82
CA GLN A 354 -7.20 25.37 19.88
C GLN A 354 -5.94 24.87 20.59
N SER A 355 -5.64 23.56 20.49
CA SER A 355 -4.37 22.98 19.99
C SER A 355 -4.21 21.47 20.29
N ASP A 356 -3.42 20.82 19.41
CA ASP A 356 -2.59 19.58 19.47
C ASP A 356 -3.11 18.21 20.03
N PRO A 357 -2.48 17.08 19.64
CA PRO A 357 -2.98 15.73 19.92
C PRO A 357 -2.63 15.32 21.36
N TYR A 358 -3.66 15.12 22.17
CA TYR A 358 -3.64 14.70 23.58
C TYR A 358 -3.31 15.81 24.59
N PRO A 359 -4.37 16.40 25.16
CA PRO A 359 -4.83 15.89 26.45
C PRO A 359 -6.30 15.45 26.42
N LYS A 360 -6.72 14.66 27.41
CA LYS A 360 -8.10 14.17 27.54
C LYS A 360 -9.08 15.36 27.72
N ARG A 361 -9.70 15.83 26.64
CA ARG A 361 -10.80 16.81 26.66
C ARG A 361 -11.98 16.20 27.43
N SER A 362 -12.52 16.91 28.41
CA SER A 362 -13.69 16.50 29.19
C SER A 362 -14.55 17.71 29.57
N VAL A 363 -15.76 17.47 30.07
CA VAL A 363 -16.66 18.54 30.52
C VAL A 363 -15.98 19.41 31.59
N LYS A 364 -15.16 18.79 32.45
CA LYS A 364 -14.38 19.48 33.46
C LYS A 364 -13.30 20.39 32.88
N SER A 365 -12.61 19.96 31.81
CA SER A 365 -11.60 20.82 31.16
C SER A 365 -12.24 22.03 30.47
N GLU A 366 -13.41 21.87 29.83
CA GLU A 366 -14.12 23.00 29.21
C GLU A 366 -14.53 24.05 30.25
N ALA A 367 -14.98 23.62 31.44
CA ALA A 367 -15.32 24.54 32.52
C ALA A 367 -14.09 25.34 33.02
N TYR A 368 -12.91 24.71 33.10
CA TYR A 368 -11.68 25.42 33.44
C TYR A 368 -11.25 26.41 32.36
N ASP A 369 -11.44 26.09 31.07
CA ASP A 369 -11.13 26.99 29.97
C ASP A 369 -11.96 28.29 30.05
N VAL A 370 -13.25 28.16 30.39
CA VAL A 370 -14.16 29.29 30.62
C VAL A 370 -13.73 30.12 31.83
N GLN A 371 -13.32 29.47 32.92
CA GLN A 371 -12.81 30.17 34.10
C GLN A 371 -11.52 30.94 33.78
N GLU A 372 -10.57 30.31 33.07
CA GLU A 372 -9.33 30.97 32.66
C GLU A 372 -9.58 32.14 31.70
N LEU A 373 -10.61 32.05 30.85
CA LEU A 373 -11.08 33.19 30.06
C LEU A 373 -11.60 34.33 30.92
N ALA A 374 -12.50 34.01 31.86
CA ALA A 374 -13.07 35.02 32.76
C ALA A 374 -11.98 35.71 33.59
N ASP A 375 -10.98 34.96 34.06
CA ASP A 375 -9.82 35.46 34.78
C ASP A 375 -8.96 36.37 33.89
N ALA A 376 -8.63 35.90 32.67
CA ALA A 376 -7.80 36.65 31.72
C ALA A 376 -8.44 37.97 31.27
N LEU A 377 -9.77 37.98 31.13
CA LEU A 377 -10.54 39.16 30.73
C LEU A 377 -10.99 40.01 31.93
N GLN A 378 -10.60 39.63 33.16
CA GLN A 378 -10.92 40.35 34.41
C GLN A 378 -12.43 40.58 34.58
N LEU A 379 -13.24 39.57 34.25
CA LEU A 379 -14.70 39.70 34.24
C LEU A 379 -15.32 39.65 35.64
N GLY A 380 -14.58 39.15 36.63
CA GLY A 380 -14.98 39.16 38.04
C GLY A 380 -14.83 37.79 38.70
N PRO A 381 -14.71 37.72 40.04
CA PRO A 381 -14.32 36.51 40.74
C PRO A 381 -15.48 35.53 41.06
N ARG A 382 -16.74 35.89 40.78
CA ARG A 382 -17.92 35.11 41.17
C ARG A 382 -19.02 35.14 40.12
N LEU A 383 -19.63 33.98 39.88
CA LEU A 383 -20.89 33.85 39.15
C LEU A 383 -22.03 34.54 39.91
N ALA A 384 -22.87 35.24 39.17
CA ALA A 384 -24.09 35.91 39.61
C ALA A 384 -25.36 35.21 39.06
N GLY A 385 -25.22 34.37 38.04
CA GLY A 385 -26.31 33.60 37.46
C GLY A 385 -25.84 32.71 36.31
N LEU A 386 -26.61 31.66 36.03
CA LEU A 386 -26.35 30.70 34.96
C LEU A 386 -27.65 30.40 34.20
N ALA A 387 -27.64 30.46 32.88
CA ALA A 387 -28.74 29.97 32.04
C ALA A 387 -28.26 28.89 31.07
N LEU A 388 -28.86 27.69 31.18
CA LEU A 388 -28.71 26.56 30.28
C LEU A 388 -29.86 26.60 29.25
N VAL A 389 -29.54 26.67 27.96
CA VAL A 389 -30.55 26.72 26.88
C VAL A 389 -30.45 25.46 26.03
N CYS A 390 -31.52 24.67 26.01
CA CYS A 390 -31.58 23.35 25.37
C CYS A 390 -30.33 22.49 25.66
N PRO A 391 -29.92 22.33 26.94
CA PRO A 391 -28.67 21.67 27.26
C PRO A 391 -28.72 20.20 26.81
N PHE A 392 -27.60 19.77 26.25
CA PHE A 392 -27.43 18.41 25.77
C PHE A 392 -27.54 17.38 26.89
N VAL A 393 -28.10 16.20 26.59
CA VAL A 393 -28.32 15.11 27.57
C VAL A 393 -27.58 13.83 27.19
N HIS A 394 -26.97 13.17 28.17
CA HIS A 394 -26.27 11.91 27.97
C HIS A 394 -27.18 10.71 28.32
N TYR A 395 -27.56 9.92 27.33
CA TYR A 395 -28.54 8.82 27.48
C TYR A 395 -28.08 7.66 28.39
N TRP A 396 -26.79 7.60 28.76
CA TRP A 396 -26.24 6.55 29.62
C TRP A 396 -25.77 7.07 30.98
N TRP A 397 -26.27 8.22 31.47
CA TRP A 397 -26.01 8.62 32.86
C TRP A 397 -26.64 7.62 33.84
N PRO A 398 -25.88 7.16 34.87
CA PRO A 398 -26.41 6.21 35.85
C PRO A 398 -27.62 6.72 36.66
N CYS A 399 -27.78 8.03 36.87
CA CYS A 399 -28.91 8.58 37.62
C CYS A 399 -30.25 8.49 36.90
N LEU A 400 -30.24 8.32 35.58
CA LEU A 400 -31.44 8.37 34.78
C LEU A 400 -32.10 6.98 34.75
N PRO A 401 -33.43 6.90 34.93
CA PRO A 401 -34.14 5.63 34.78
C PRO A 401 -33.87 5.02 33.39
N PRO A 402 -33.45 3.74 33.29
CA PRO A 402 -33.11 3.12 32.01
C PRO A 402 -34.24 3.16 30.98
N ASP A 403 -35.49 3.10 31.44
CA ASP A 403 -36.67 3.17 30.56
C ASP A 403 -36.91 4.58 30.00
N LEU A 404 -36.63 5.62 30.81
CA LEU A 404 -36.67 7.02 30.37
C LEU A 404 -35.61 7.26 29.29
N SER A 405 -34.36 6.85 29.55
CA SER A 405 -33.25 6.97 28.60
C SER A 405 -33.49 6.21 27.30
N LYS A 406 -34.01 4.98 27.36
CA LYS A 406 -34.35 4.18 26.18
C LYS A 406 -35.49 4.83 25.38
N LYS A 407 -36.52 5.35 26.06
CA LYS A 407 -37.66 6.04 25.42
C LYS A 407 -37.18 7.31 24.71
N ALA A 408 -36.34 8.11 25.38
CA ALA A 408 -35.77 9.32 24.81
C ALA A 408 -34.87 9.02 23.60
N LEU A 409 -33.96 8.04 23.70
CA LEU A 409 -33.08 7.65 22.59
C LEU A 409 -33.87 7.14 21.37
N LYS A 410 -34.97 6.40 21.58
CA LYS A 410 -35.82 5.89 20.49
C LYS A 410 -36.56 6.97 19.71
N LYS A 411 -36.73 8.18 20.26
CA LYS A 411 -37.34 9.32 19.56
C LYS A 411 -36.43 9.93 18.49
N LEU A 412 -35.12 9.68 18.57
CA LEU A 412 -34.16 10.16 17.57
C LEU A 412 -34.27 9.39 16.25
N LEU A 413 -33.82 10.01 15.16
CA LEU A 413 -33.68 9.31 13.88
C LEU A 413 -32.71 8.13 14.02
N VAL A 414 -33.00 7.03 13.31
CA VAL A 414 -32.26 5.76 13.43
C VAL A 414 -30.75 5.95 13.24
N GLN A 415 -30.35 6.82 12.30
CA GLN A 415 -28.95 7.15 12.05
C GLN A 415 -28.26 7.81 13.26
N ASP A 416 -28.93 8.71 13.97
CA ASP A 416 -28.36 9.38 15.16
C ASP A 416 -28.30 8.42 16.34
N GLN A 417 -29.29 7.53 16.48
CA GLN A 417 -29.26 6.48 17.50
C GLN A 417 -28.01 5.59 17.36
N TRP A 418 -27.66 5.21 16.13
CA TRP A 418 -26.46 4.41 15.87
C TRP A 418 -25.18 5.21 16.07
N ALA A 419 -25.12 6.43 15.57
CA ALA A 419 -23.95 7.30 15.75
C ALA A 419 -23.64 7.52 17.23
N PHE A 420 -24.65 7.80 18.06
CA PHE A 420 -24.47 8.04 19.50
C PHE A 420 -24.06 6.76 20.25
N ARG A 421 -24.61 5.59 19.86
CA ARG A 421 -24.17 4.29 20.41
C ARG A 421 -22.71 3.98 20.07
N VAL A 422 -22.28 4.27 18.84
CA VAL A 422 -20.89 4.07 18.43
C VAL A 422 -19.97 5.05 19.17
N ALA A 423 -20.36 6.32 19.32
CA ALA A 423 -19.62 7.30 20.12
C ALA A 423 -19.45 6.85 21.58
N HIS A 424 -20.48 6.26 22.17
CA HIS A 424 -20.47 5.82 23.57
C HIS A 424 -19.72 4.49 23.79
N TYR A 425 -20.09 3.43 23.06
CA TYR A 425 -19.56 2.07 23.32
C TYR A 425 -18.25 1.78 22.59
N ALA A 426 -17.99 2.44 21.46
CA ALA A 426 -16.80 2.24 20.64
C ALA A 426 -16.21 3.57 20.15
N PRO A 427 -15.86 4.51 21.06
CA PRO A 427 -15.35 5.83 20.69
C PRO A 427 -14.12 5.78 19.77
N TRP A 428 -13.28 4.73 19.92
CA TRP A 428 -12.12 4.48 19.05
C TRP A 428 -12.49 4.19 17.59
N LEU A 429 -13.71 3.71 17.34
CA LEU A 429 -14.25 3.41 16.00
C LEU A 429 -15.04 4.59 15.42
N PHE A 430 -15.43 5.58 16.24
CA PHE A 430 -16.33 6.65 15.83
C PHE A 430 -15.78 7.52 14.69
N TYR A 431 -14.46 7.75 14.66
CA TYR A 431 -13.80 8.42 13.53
C TYR A 431 -13.93 7.65 12.22
N TRP A 432 -13.70 6.34 12.26
CA TRP A 432 -13.86 5.48 11.09
C TRP A 432 -15.33 5.46 10.66
N TRP A 433 -16.28 5.31 11.59
CA TRP A 433 -17.72 5.32 11.33
C TRP A 433 -18.18 6.58 10.59
N MET A 434 -17.82 7.77 11.10
CA MET A 434 -18.19 9.07 10.52
C MET A 434 -17.51 9.38 9.18
N THR A 435 -16.54 8.57 8.74
CA THR A 435 -15.81 8.76 7.48
C THR A 435 -16.16 7.73 6.40
N GLN A 436 -17.06 6.77 6.68
CA GLN A 436 -17.51 5.80 5.68
C GLN A 436 -18.70 6.33 4.89
N LYS A 437 -18.69 6.11 3.56
CA LYS A 437 -19.82 6.47 2.67
C LYS A 437 -21.00 5.49 2.77
N TRP A 438 -20.83 4.37 3.46
CA TRP A 438 -21.84 3.31 3.57
C TRP A 438 -22.76 3.46 4.78
N PHE A 439 -22.42 4.34 5.73
CA PHE A 439 -23.26 4.67 6.88
C PHE A 439 -23.86 6.07 6.71
N PRO A 440 -25.14 6.29 7.07
CA PRO A 440 -25.74 7.62 7.00
C PRO A 440 -25.01 8.61 7.92
N SER A 441 -24.80 9.84 7.46
CA SER A 441 -24.30 10.93 8.30
C SER A 441 -25.33 11.33 9.35
N LEU A 442 -24.88 12.01 10.42
CA LEU A 442 -25.77 12.58 11.44
C LEU A 442 -26.84 13.46 10.78
N SER A 443 -28.08 13.35 11.24
CA SER A 443 -29.24 13.98 10.58
C SER A 443 -29.14 15.49 10.47
N PHE A 444 -28.63 16.17 11.50
CA PHE A 444 -28.42 17.62 11.50
C PHE A 444 -27.25 18.03 10.57
N VAL A 445 -26.20 17.21 10.45
CA VAL A 445 -25.05 17.46 9.56
C VAL A 445 -25.45 17.26 8.10
N ALA A 446 -26.34 16.30 7.84
CA ALA A 446 -26.91 16.05 6.53
C ALA A 446 -27.96 17.10 6.11
N GLY A 447 -28.27 18.08 6.97
CA GLY A 447 -29.33 19.06 6.73
C GLY A 447 -30.72 18.43 6.62
N ASN A 448 -30.97 17.30 7.30
CA ASN A 448 -32.24 16.59 7.18
C ASN A 448 -33.36 17.39 7.89
N PRO A 449 -34.36 17.91 7.16
CA PRO A 449 -35.42 18.74 7.75
C PRO A 449 -36.29 17.98 8.77
N ALA A 450 -36.31 16.64 8.75
CA ALA A 450 -37.03 15.84 9.74
C ALA A 450 -36.47 16.01 11.17
N SER A 451 -35.23 16.44 11.32
CA SER A 451 -34.55 16.68 12.60
C SER A 451 -34.93 18.01 13.27
N LEU A 452 -35.73 18.86 12.61
CA LEU A 452 -36.08 20.21 13.05
C LEU A 452 -37.60 20.34 13.30
N SER A 453 -37.98 21.26 14.19
CA SER A 453 -39.39 21.64 14.38
C SER A 453 -39.88 22.55 13.26
N ARG A 454 -41.19 22.81 13.21
CA ARG A 454 -41.75 23.76 12.24
C ARG A 454 -41.19 25.17 12.44
N LYS A 455 -41.12 25.65 13.70
CA LYS A 455 -40.53 26.95 14.02
C LYS A 455 -39.03 27.01 13.69
N ASP A 456 -38.28 25.92 13.90
CA ASP A 456 -36.86 25.86 13.54
C ASP A 456 -36.67 26.09 12.02
N LEU A 457 -37.53 25.50 11.18
CA LEU A 457 -37.49 25.71 9.73
C LEU A 457 -37.86 27.16 9.33
N GLU A 458 -38.82 27.77 10.02
CA GLU A 458 -39.19 29.18 9.79
C GLU A 458 -38.05 30.13 10.18
N ILE A 459 -37.33 29.83 11.27
CA ILE A 459 -36.13 30.55 11.69
C ILE A 459 -35.01 30.40 10.66
N ILE A 460 -34.71 29.18 10.20
CA ILE A 460 -33.68 28.94 9.17
C ILE A 460 -34.01 29.71 7.89
N LYS A 461 -35.29 29.73 7.47
CA LYS A 461 -35.72 30.47 6.29
C LYS A 461 -35.43 31.97 6.44
N LYS A 462 -35.77 32.58 7.58
CA LYS A 462 -35.47 33.99 7.86
C LYS A 462 -33.95 34.26 7.90
N LEU A 463 -33.17 33.36 8.50
CA LEU A 463 -31.71 33.49 8.56
C LEU A 463 -31.03 33.31 7.20
N SER A 464 -31.63 32.53 6.28
CA SER A 464 -31.10 32.31 4.92
C SER A 464 -31.25 33.51 3.97
N GLU A 465 -32.06 34.51 4.35
CA GLU A 465 -32.26 35.76 3.59
C GLU A 465 -31.14 36.79 3.85
N VAL A 466 -30.26 36.53 4.84
CA VAL A 466 -29.08 37.35 5.15
C VAL A 466 -27.83 36.70 4.53
N PRO A 467 -26.92 37.46 3.88
CA PRO A 467 -25.69 36.90 3.32
C PRO A 467 -24.90 36.12 4.38
N PRO A 468 -24.33 34.94 4.05
CA PRO A 468 -23.61 34.13 5.01
C PRO A 468 -22.29 34.80 5.40
N VAL A 469 -22.31 35.62 6.45
CA VAL A 469 -21.09 36.16 7.07
C VAL A 469 -20.56 35.11 8.02
N GLY A 470 -19.38 34.54 7.73
CA GLY A 470 -18.62 33.74 8.70
C GLY A 470 -18.91 32.24 8.78
N GLN A 471 -19.86 31.68 8.03
CA GLN A 471 -20.13 30.23 8.03
C GLN A 471 -18.91 29.38 7.61
N GLU A 472 -18.03 29.93 6.78
CA GLU A 472 -16.77 29.27 6.37
C GLU A 472 -15.83 29.01 7.55
N LYS A 473 -15.95 29.77 8.66
CA LYS A 473 -15.13 29.62 9.86
C LYS A 473 -15.46 28.36 10.68
N ILE A 474 -16.69 27.84 10.59
CA ILE A 474 -17.16 26.63 11.31
C ILE A 474 -16.37 25.39 10.87
N HIS A 475 -15.92 25.35 9.62
CA HIS A 475 -15.26 24.19 9.01
C HIS A 475 -13.78 24.40 8.71
N GLN A 476 -13.18 25.51 9.18
CA GLN A 476 -11.75 25.80 8.99
C GLN A 476 -10.83 24.69 9.53
N GLN A 477 -11.28 23.95 10.54
CA GLN A 477 -10.57 22.79 11.10
C GLN A 477 -11.14 21.44 10.66
N SER A 478 -11.96 21.40 9.59
CA SER A 478 -12.75 20.27 9.09
C SER A 478 -13.99 19.93 9.93
N VAL A 479 -15.12 19.66 9.24
CA VAL A 479 -16.39 19.14 9.79
C VAL A 479 -16.14 17.93 10.70
N HIS A 480 -15.15 17.10 10.36
CA HIS A 480 -14.85 15.87 11.07
C HIS A 480 -14.02 16.05 12.34
N GLU A 481 -13.34 17.18 12.53
CA GLU A 481 -12.60 17.41 13.78
C GLU A 481 -13.48 18.07 14.83
N SER A 482 -14.16 19.16 14.46
CA SER A 482 -14.99 19.93 15.38
C SER A 482 -16.16 19.10 15.92
N LEU A 483 -16.96 18.49 15.03
CA LEU A 483 -18.14 17.73 15.43
C LEU A 483 -17.83 16.40 16.13
N ARG A 484 -16.73 15.75 15.72
CA ARG A 484 -16.30 14.48 16.33
C ARG A 484 -15.88 14.68 17.78
N ARG A 485 -15.07 15.70 18.06
CA ARG A 485 -14.57 15.94 19.42
C ARG A 485 -15.72 16.29 20.36
N ASP A 486 -16.65 17.13 19.92
CA ASP A 486 -17.79 17.52 20.74
C ASP A 486 -18.69 16.32 21.07
N LEU A 487 -18.91 15.39 20.12
CA LEU A 487 -19.71 14.19 20.37
C LEU A 487 -18.99 13.16 21.25
N MET A 488 -17.65 13.07 21.14
CA MET A 488 -16.85 12.21 22.04
C MET A 488 -16.85 12.74 23.48
N VAL A 489 -16.87 14.06 23.68
CA VAL A 489 -17.04 14.66 25.02
C VAL A 489 -18.49 14.50 25.49
N GLY A 490 -19.45 14.74 24.61
CA GLY A 490 -20.89 14.69 24.92
C GLY A 490 -21.42 13.30 25.25
N PHE A 491 -20.94 12.22 24.61
CA PHE A 491 -21.35 10.83 24.85
C PHE A 491 -20.25 9.91 25.39
N GLY A 492 -19.09 10.49 25.72
CA GLY A 492 -18.02 9.80 26.42
C GLY A 492 -18.31 9.65 27.91
N LYS A 493 -17.34 9.09 28.66
CA LYS A 493 -17.50 8.90 30.10
C LYS A 493 -17.31 10.22 30.85
N TRP A 494 -18.38 10.73 31.46
CA TRP A 494 -18.35 11.91 32.34
C TRP A 494 -17.77 11.56 33.71
N GLU A 495 -17.08 12.51 34.35
CA GLU A 495 -16.49 12.33 35.67
C GLU A 495 -17.50 12.45 36.83
N PHE A 496 -18.71 12.96 36.55
CA PHE A 496 -19.78 13.18 37.52
C PHE A 496 -21.14 12.93 36.88
N ASP A 497 -22.15 12.70 37.71
CA ASP A 497 -23.54 12.64 37.30
C ASP A 497 -24.23 14.00 37.55
N PRO A 498 -25.12 14.50 36.68
CA PRO A 498 -25.83 15.76 36.91
C PRO A 498 -26.55 15.85 38.27
N LEU A 499 -27.06 14.73 38.81
CA LEU A 499 -27.73 14.75 40.11
C LEU A 499 -26.76 14.88 41.30
N ASP A 500 -25.46 14.72 41.08
CA ASP A 500 -24.42 14.96 42.09
C ASP A 500 -24.14 16.46 42.32
N LEU A 501 -24.72 17.34 41.50
CA LEU A 501 -24.49 18.78 41.58
C LEU A 501 -25.19 19.40 42.80
N SER A 502 -24.41 20.14 43.59
CA SER A 502 -24.90 21.01 44.65
C SER A 502 -25.30 22.39 44.13
N ASN A 503 -26.31 23.02 44.73
CA ASN A 503 -26.70 24.39 44.40
C ASN A 503 -25.48 25.35 44.51
N PRO A 504 -25.04 25.99 43.41
CA PRO A 504 -23.91 26.92 43.42
C PRO A 504 -24.23 28.26 44.11
N PHE A 505 -25.51 28.55 44.37
CA PHE A 505 -25.99 29.77 45.03
C PHE A 505 -26.82 29.43 46.28
N PRO A 506 -26.18 28.86 47.33
CA PRO A 506 -26.90 28.40 48.52
C PRO A 506 -27.49 29.54 49.36
N HIS A 507 -27.05 30.79 49.16
CA HIS A 507 -27.53 31.98 49.87
C HIS A 507 -28.37 32.89 48.98
N ASN A 508 -28.90 32.38 47.85
CA ASN A 508 -29.68 33.13 46.86
C ASN A 508 -28.95 34.35 46.26
N GLU A 509 -27.62 34.30 46.23
CA GLU A 509 -26.77 35.32 45.59
C GLU A 509 -26.80 35.27 44.04
N GLY A 510 -27.50 34.28 43.48
CA GLY A 510 -27.72 34.07 42.06
C GLY A 510 -28.76 32.97 41.80
N SER A 511 -29.06 32.69 40.53
CA SER A 511 -29.95 31.60 40.15
C SER A 511 -29.47 30.82 38.92
N VAL A 512 -29.88 29.56 38.85
CA VAL A 512 -29.66 28.68 37.70
C VAL A 512 -30.98 28.49 36.97
N HIS A 513 -31.00 28.76 35.67
CA HIS A 513 -32.17 28.62 34.81
C HIS A 513 -31.90 27.55 33.75
N LEU A 514 -32.89 26.70 33.47
CA LEU A 514 -32.83 25.71 32.39
C LEU A 514 -34.01 25.94 31.45
N TRP A 515 -33.73 26.35 30.21
CA TRP A 515 -34.72 26.60 29.17
C TRP A 515 -34.75 25.45 28.18
N GLN A 516 -35.92 24.90 27.88
CA GLN A 516 -36.07 23.75 26.98
C GLN A 516 -37.24 23.95 26.02
N GLY A 517 -37.00 23.72 24.72
CA GLY A 517 -38.05 23.70 23.71
C GLY A 517 -38.85 22.39 23.78
N TYR A 518 -40.19 22.48 23.77
CA TYR A 518 -41.07 21.31 23.85
C TYR A 518 -41.03 20.44 22.58
N GLU A 519 -40.88 21.05 21.39
CA GLU A 519 -40.82 20.33 20.11
C GLU A 519 -39.39 19.91 19.70
N HIS A 520 -38.45 19.94 20.64
CA HIS A 520 -37.06 19.68 20.35
C HIS A 520 -36.80 18.21 19.96
N ARG A 521 -36.37 17.98 18.71
CA ARG A 521 -36.23 16.61 18.15
C ARG A 521 -34.87 15.96 18.38
N LEU A 522 -33.82 16.72 18.69
CA LEU A 522 -32.46 16.21 18.98
C LEU A 522 -32.17 15.96 20.47
N VAL A 523 -32.79 16.74 21.36
CA VAL A 523 -32.71 16.64 22.82
C VAL A 523 -34.13 16.58 23.35
N PRO A 524 -34.70 15.37 23.57
CA PRO A 524 -36.05 15.23 24.08
C PRO A 524 -36.18 15.87 25.48
N PHE A 525 -37.20 16.72 25.68
CA PHE A 525 -37.35 17.52 26.89
C PHE A 525 -37.48 16.71 28.18
N GLU A 526 -37.99 15.47 28.10
CA GLU A 526 -38.27 14.63 29.27
C GLU A 526 -37.05 14.34 30.14
N MET A 527 -35.86 14.37 29.54
CA MET A 527 -34.59 14.14 30.25
C MET A 527 -34.23 15.36 31.12
N ASN A 528 -34.35 16.57 30.57
CA ASN A 528 -34.08 17.81 31.29
C ASN A 528 -35.18 18.15 32.31
N GLN A 529 -36.43 17.77 32.03
CA GLN A 529 -37.54 17.83 32.98
C GLN A 529 -37.24 16.97 34.21
N PHE A 530 -36.85 15.71 34.03
CA PHE A 530 -36.50 14.81 35.13
C PHE A 530 -35.34 15.34 35.99
N ILE A 531 -34.28 15.88 35.36
CA ILE A 531 -33.14 16.47 36.08
C ILE A 531 -33.60 17.66 36.92
N SER A 532 -34.44 18.54 36.36
CA SER A 532 -34.94 19.72 37.06
C SER A 532 -35.88 19.38 38.23
N GLU A 533 -36.68 18.32 38.11
CA GLU A 533 -37.50 17.81 39.22
C GLU A 533 -36.66 17.31 40.40
N LYS A 534 -35.47 16.76 40.12
CA LYS A 534 -34.54 16.26 41.15
C LYS A 534 -33.62 17.34 41.72
N LEU A 535 -33.43 18.44 41.00
CA LEU A 535 -32.61 19.58 41.39
C LEU A 535 -33.49 20.85 41.48
N PRO A 536 -34.28 21.02 42.55
CA PRO A 536 -35.30 22.08 42.65
C PRO A 536 -34.71 23.50 42.70
N TRP A 537 -33.40 23.64 42.87
CA TRP A 537 -32.68 24.90 42.78
C TRP A 537 -32.48 25.38 41.33
N ILE A 538 -32.76 24.52 40.34
CA ILE A 538 -32.81 24.89 38.92
C ILE A 538 -34.21 25.41 38.59
N LYS A 539 -34.30 26.67 38.14
CA LYS A 539 -35.53 27.27 37.61
C LYS A 539 -35.76 26.77 36.18
N TYR A 540 -36.65 25.79 36.00
CA TYR A 540 -36.93 25.18 34.70
C TYR A 540 -38.02 25.93 33.93
N HIS A 541 -37.77 26.20 32.65
CA HIS A 541 -38.64 26.95 31.73
C HIS A 541 -38.87 26.12 30.47
N GLU A 542 -40.09 25.62 30.29
CA GLU A 542 -40.50 24.91 29.06
C GLU A 542 -41.15 25.90 28.10
N VAL A 543 -40.65 25.95 26.87
CA VAL A 543 -41.15 26.88 25.85
C VAL A 543 -42.03 26.13 24.84
N PRO A 544 -43.35 26.44 24.78
CA PRO A 544 -44.28 25.82 23.83
C PRO A 544 -43.92 26.11 22.37
N ASP A 545 -44.19 25.14 21.50
CA ASP A 545 -44.01 25.21 20.04
C ASP A 545 -42.57 25.53 19.58
N SER A 546 -41.60 25.45 20.48
CA SER A 546 -40.19 25.83 20.24
C SER A 546 -39.31 24.58 20.08
N GLY A 547 -38.40 24.63 19.11
CA GLY A 547 -37.44 23.56 18.81
C GLY A 547 -36.02 23.87 19.30
N HIS A 548 -35.00 23.31 18.65
CA HIS A 548 -33.60 23.51 19.08
C HIS A 548 -33.12 24.95 18.85
N LEU A 549 -33.66 25.62 17.83
CA LEU A 549 -33.24 26.97 17.41
C LEU A 549 -33.98 28.08 18.16
N MET A 550 -34.65 27.78 19.28
CA MET A 550 -35.55 28.72 19.96
C MET A 550 -34.89 30.01 20.45
N PHE A 551 -33.58 30.05 20.66
CA PHE A 551 -32.89 31.28 21.04
C PHE A 551 -32.79 32.29 19.88
N PHE A 552 -32.90 31.84 18.63
CA PHE A 552 -32.98 32.75 17.49
C PHE A 552 -34.33 33.45 17.40
N ASP A 553 -35.32 33.02 18.21
CA ASP A 553 -36.50 33.82 18.46
C ASP A 553 -36.15 34.94 19.44
N GLN A 554 -36.25 36.16 18.95
CA GLN A 554 -35.93 37.37 19.69
C GLN A 554 -36.67 37.46 21.04
N SER A 555 -37.96 37.13 21.07
CA SER A 555 -38.77 37.25 22.29
C SER A 555 -38.29 36.30 23.38
N ILE A 556 -37.84 35.11 22.99
CA ILE A 556 -37.29 34.09 23.88
C ILE A 556 -35.88 34.49 24.33
N CYS A 557 -35.03 34.97 23.41
CA CYS A 557 -33.70 35.48 23.71
C CYS A 557 -33.75 36.61 24.74
N ASP A 558 -34.57 37.63 24.51
CA ASP A 558 -34.74 38.77 25.41
C ASP A 558 -35.23 38.30 26.79
N SER A 559 -36.13 37.32 26.84
CA SER A 559 -36.60 36.70 28.08
C SER A 559 -35.48 35.97 28.83
N ILE A 560 -34.63 35.23 28.14
CA ILE A 560 -33.46 34.54 28.72
C ILE A 560 -32.50 35.57 29.32
N PHE A 561 -32.15 36.63 28.58
CA PHE A 561 -31.28 37.69 29.08
C PHE A 561 -31.90 38.47 30.23
N CYS A 562 -33.20 38.79 30.16
CA CYS A 562 -33.91 39.45 31.25
C CYS A 562 -33.86 38.60 32.51
N HIS A 563 -34.36 37.36 32.49
CA HIS A 563 -34.38 36.48 33.66
C HIS A 563 -33.00 36.16 34.25
N SER A 564 -31.95 36.25 33.43
CA SER A 564 -30.57 36.02 33.89
C SER A 564 -29.93 37.28 34.47
N CYS A 565 -30.18 38.46 33.89
CA CYS A 565 -29.56 39.73 34.29
C CYS A 565 -30.39 40.55 35.29
N VAL A 566 -31.72 40.41 35.31
CA VAL A 566 -32.66 41.22 36.10
C VAL A 566 -33.91 40.39 36.48
N ASP A 567 -34.31 40.39 37.76
CA ASP A 567 -35.64 39.92 38.13
C ASP A 567 -36.72 40.91 37.59
N TYR A 568 -37.25 40.57 36.41
CA TYR A 568 -38.42 41.10 35.67
C TYR A 568 -38.43 42.50 35.00
N THR A 569 -39.11 42.48 33.84
CA THR A 569 -39.83 43.51 33.03
C THR A 569 -39.11 44.41 32.01
N THR A 570 -39.53 44.23 30.75
CA THR A 570 -39.50 45.12 29.55
C THR A 570 -38.17 45.43 28.85
N CYS A 571 -37.97 44.91 27.61
CA CYS A 571 -37.66 45.68 26.39
C CYS A 571 -37.46 44.82 25.11
N PHE A 572 -37.48 45.52 23.97
CA PHE A 572 -37.67 45.13 22.56
C PHE A 572 -36.38 45.20 21.67
N TYR A 573 -36.39 44.51 20.50
CA TYR A 573 -35.66 44.69 19.20
C TYR A 573 -34.12 44.96 19.27
N ASN A 574 -33.13 44.19 18.77
CA ASN A 574 -32.84 43.52 17.48
C ASN A 574 -31.67 42.49 17.62
N ASP A 575 -31.70 41.44 16.79
CA ASP A 575 -30.63 40.57 16.24
C ASP A 575 -29.71 39.64 17.12
N THR A 576 -30.19 38.39 17.25
CA THR A 576 -29.61 37.02 17.06
C THR A 576 -28.28 36.51 17.69
N SER A 577 -28.36 35.41 18.49
CA SER A 577 -27.70 34.06 18.30
C SER A 577 -27.32 33.27 19.59
N LEU A 578 -27.62 31.94 19.66
CA LEU A 578 -27.61 30.96 20.79
C LEU A 578 -26.42 30.98 21.78
N ALA A 579 -26.70 30.88 23.10
CA ALA A 579 -25.71 31.00 24.19
C ALA A 579 -25.97 30.12 25.44
N LEU A 580 -24.91 29.54 26.03
CA LEU A 580 -24.84 29.29 27.48
C LEU A 580 -24.42 30.57 28.19
N LEU A 581 -25.23 31.08 29.12
CA LEU A 581 -25.05 32.42 29.70
C LEU A 581 -24.47 32.37 31.12
N VAL A 582 -23.30 32.96 31.34
CA VAL A 582 -22.65 33.11 32.67
C VAL A 582 -22.49 34.59 33.01
N ILE A 583 -23.00 35.05 34.16
CA ILE A 583 -22.99 36.47 34.56
C ILE A 583 -22.02 36.68 35.73
N LEU A 584 -21.18 37.73 35.70
CA LEU A 584 -20.18 38.04 36.74
C LEU A 584 -20.35 39.48 37.29
N ASN A 585 -20.21 39.68 38.61
CA ASN A 585 -20.32 40.99 39.30
C ASN A 585 -19.03 41.35 40.06
N GLY A 586 -18.67 42.65 40.12
CA GLY A 586 -17.37 43.12 40.64
C GLY A 586 -17.41 44.03 41.89
N THR A 587 -16.58 43.69 42.90
CA THR A 587 -15.80 44.62 43.78
C THR A 587 -14.82 43.80 44.67
N PRO A 588 -13.64 44.33 45.08
CA PRO A 588 -12.49 43.50 45.49
C PRO A 588 -12.27 43.40 47.02
N ARG A 589 -11.71 42.29 47.52
CA ARG A 589 -10.95 42.21 48.79
C ARG A 589 -9.88 41.10 48.77
N ILE A 590 -8.67 41.45 49.22
CA ILE A 590 -7.44 40.64 49.37
C ILE A 590 -7.33 40.12 50.82
N ILE A 591 -6.92 38.85 51.05
CA ILE A 591 -6.05 38.43 52.16
C ILE A 591 -5.14 37.26 51.72
N CYS A 592 -3.82 37.44 51.91
CA CYS A 592 -2.74 36.46 51.79
C CYS A 592 -2.64 35.52 53.02
N SER A 593 -2.07 34.32 52.86
CA SER A 593 -0.90 33.92 53.67
C SER A 593 -0.12 32.76 53.04
N ARG A 594 1.22 32.88 53.10
CA ARG A 594 2.24 31.89 52.73
C ARG A 594 2.47 30.93 53.90
N PHE A 595 2.93 29.71 53.61
CA PHE A 595 4.07 29.12 54.36
C PHE A 595 4.82 28.11 53.47
N ALA A 596 6.14 28.10 53.62
CA ALA A 596 7.10 27.34 52.84
C ALA A 596 7.86 26.32 53.71
N VAL A 597 8.54 25.39 53.02
CA VAL A 597 9.84 24.74 53.33
C VAL A 597 9.83 23.19 53.50
N SER A 598 10.36 22.55 52.45
CA SER A 598 11.36 21.44 52.36
C SER A 598 11.13 20.07 53.03
N VAL A 599 11.47 18.97 52.33
CA VAL A 599 12.83 18.39 52.26
C VAL A 599 12.86 17.18 51.30
N CYS A 600 13.87 17.15 50.44
CA CYS A 600 14.32 16.02 49.63
C CYS A 600 14.97 14.93 50.51
N PHE A 601 14.53 13.67 50.44
CA PHE A 601 15.36 12.51 50.85
C PHE A 601 14.93 11.12 50.29
N VAL A 602 14.31 11.03 49.10
CA VAL A 602 13.84 9.73 48.56
C VAL A 602 14.37 9.40 47.14
N VAL A 603 15.28 10.21 46.60
CA VAL A 603 15.78 10.03 45.22
C VAL A 603 17.00 9.08 45.14
N TRP A 604 17.41 8.43 46.22
CA TRP A 604 18.61 7.58 46.22
C TRP A 604 18.36 6.06 46.29
N LEU A 605 17.11 5.57 46.24
CA LEU A 605 16.83 4.12 46.32
C LEU A 605 16.08 3.50 45.11
N ILE A 606 15.75 4.26 44.07
CA ILE A 606 14.92 3.78 42.93
C ILE A 606 15.76 3.44 41.68
N ASP A 607 17.05 3.76 41.66
CA ASP A 607 17.89 3.62 40.45
C ASP A 607 18.34 2.16 40.17
N THR A 608 18.35 1.29 41.18
CA THR A 608 18.79 -0.11 41.04
C THR A 608 17.69 -1.09 40.62
N THR A 609 16.42 -0.69 40.65
CA THR A 609 15.28 -1.55 40.23
C THR A 609 14.81 -1.28 38.80
N LEU A 610 15.05 -0.08 38.25
CA LEU A 610 14.71 0.23 36.85
C LEU A 610 15.61 -0.49 35.84
N GLY A 611 16.91 -0.62 36.11
CA GLY A 611 17.85 -1.27 35.17
C GLY A 611 17.57 -2.76 34.93
N ILE A 612 17.06 -3.49 35.93
CA ILE A 612 16.68 -4.90 35.78
C ILE A 612 15.39 -5.03 34.97
N VAL A 613 14.44 -4.11 35.15
CA VAL A 613 13.17 -4.10 34.40
C VAL A 613 13.41 -3.72 32.94
N GLU A 614 14.28 -2.75 32.64
CA GLU A 614 14.66 -2.40 31.27
C GLU A 614 15.40 -3.55 30.56
N MET A 615 16.29 -4.25 31.26
CA MET A 615 16.97 -5.44 30.73
C MET A 615 15.98 -6.58 30.46
N LEU A 616 15.04 -6.83 31.36
CA LEU A 616 14.00 -7.86 31.18
C LEU A 616 13.03 -7.49 30.04
N ILE A 617 12.68 -6.21 29.87
CA ILE A 617 11.88 -5.73 28.74
C ILE A 617 12.67 -5.89 27.44
N ALA A 618 13.96 -5.57 27.41
CA ALA A 618 14.81 -5.75 26.23
C ALA A 618 14.96 -7.24 25.84
N VAL A 619 15.14 -8.13 26.83
CA VAL A 619 15.18 -9.58 26.59
C VAL A 619 13.83 -10.10 26.13
N PHE A 620 12.73 -9.69 26.77
CA PHE A 620 11.38 -10.12 26.41
C PHE A 620 10.97 -9.62 25.01
N THR A 621 11.29 -8.37 24.66
CA THR A 621 11.07 -7.82 23.32
C THR A 621 11.95 -8.50 22.27
N SER A 622 13.20 -8.84 22.61
CA SER A 622 14.09 -9.60 21.72
C SER A 622 13.60 -11.03 21.50
N VAL A 623 13.09 -11.70 22.54
CA VAL A 623 12.50 -13.04 22.45
C VAL A 623 11.17 -13.00 21.69
N LEU A 624 10.35 -11.97 21.89
CA LEU A 624 9.13 -11.75 21.11
C LEU A 624 9.45 -11.46 19.64
N LEU A 625 10.45 -10.64 19.36
CA LEU A 625 10.87 -10.31 18.00
C LEU A 625 11.49 -11.54 17.32
N ALA A 626 12.36 -12.29 18.00
CA ALA A 626 12.90 -13.55 17.53
C ALA A 626 11.79 -14.59 17.31
N GLY A 627 10.80 -14.64 18.21
CA GLY A 627 9.60 -15.47 18.07
C GLY A 627 8.75 -15.06 16.87
N LEU A 628 8.57 -13.76 16.63
CA LEU A 628 7.83 -13.23 15.49
C LEU A 628 8.57 -13.50 14.18
N ILE A 629 9.89 -13.28 14.14
CA ILE A 629 10.75 -13.60 13.00
C ILE A 629 10.72 -15.11 12.74
N TYR A 630 10.78 -15.95 13.79
CA TYR A 630 10.66 -17.40 13.68
C TYR A 630 9.30 -17.83 13.14
N GLN A 631 8.20 -17.21 13.59
CA GLN A 631 6.86 -17.45 13.02
C GLN A 631 6.76 -16.97 11.57
N LEU A 632 7.41 -15.87 11.21
CA LEU A 632 7.43 -15.35 9.83
C LEU A 632 8.29 -16.22 8.89
N MET A 633 9.34 -16.86 9.41
CA MET A 633 10.21 -17.81 8.68
C MET A 633 9.58 -19.21 8.53
N LYS A 634 8.57 -19.55 9.33
CA LYS A 634 7.87 -20.84 9.17
C LYS A 634 7.01 -20.81 7.89
N PRO A 635 7.19 -21.79 6.99
CA PRO A 635 6.28 -21.95 5.87
C PRO A 635 4.88 -22.34 6.37
N PRO A 636 3.82 -21.98 5.62
CA PRO A 636 2.46 -22.37 5.92
C PRO A 636 2.34 -23.89 5.90
N ALA A 637 1.45 -24.43 6.72
CA ALA A 637 1.14 -25.86 6.69
C ALA A 637 0.53 -26.25 5.33
N SER A 638 0.92 -27.41 4.81
CA SER A 638 0.41 -27.98 3.56
C SER A 638 -1.06 -28.36 3.68
N LYS A 639 -1.86 -28.11 2.63
CA LYS A 639 -3.26 -28.54 2.57
C LYS A 639 -3.37 -29.94 1.96
N ILE A 640 -3.24 -30.97 2.80
CA ILE A 640 -3.24 -32.38 2.35
C ILE A 640 -4.60 -32.74 1.73
N CYS A 641 -4.62 -33.17 0.46
CA CYS A 641 -5.84 -33.54 -0.24
C CYS A 641 -6.58 -34.69 0.45
N GLY A 642 -7.89 -34.52 0.67
CA GLY A 642 -8.75 -35.48 1.38
C GLY A 642 -8.78 -35.32 2.91
N SER A 643 -8.09 -34.32 3.48
CA SER A 643 -8.25 -33.94 4.89
C SER A 643 -9.43 -32.98 5.10
N ALA A 644 -9.92 -32.86 6.35
CA ALA A 644 -11.04 -31.98 6.69
C ALA A 644 -10.73 -30.52 6.30
N ASN A 645 -11.59 -29.90 5.50
CA ASN A 645 -11.44 -28.54 4.93
C ASN A 645 -10.31 -28.38 3.87
N SER A 646 -9.83 -29.47 3.27
CA SER A 646 -8.85 -29.46 2.15
C SER A 646 -9.47 -29.92 0.83
N PRO A 647 -8.81 -29.70 -0.33
CA PRO A 647 -9.31 -30.14 -1.63
C PRO A 647 -9.63 -31.64 -1.66
N PRO A 648 -10.70 -32.06 -2.34
CA PRO A 648 -11.06 -33.48 -2.45
C PRO A 648 -10.05 -34.24 -3.32
N VAL A 649 -10.01 -35.54 -3.11
CA VAL A 649 -9.24 -36.47 -3.94
C VAL A 649 -10.16 -36.97 -5.03
N THR A 650 -9.73 -36.87 -6.27
CA THR A 650 -10.52 -37.26 -7.46
C THR A 650 -9.80 -38.27 -8.32
N SER A 651 -8.50 -38.48 -8.12
CA SER A 651 -7.67 -39.37 -8.92
C SER A 651 -7.28 -40.65 -8.16
N PRO A 652 -6.93 -41.75 -8.86
CA PRO A 652 -6.30 -42.90 -8.25
C PRO A 652 -5.01 -42.51 -7.53
N ARG A 653 -4.82 -43.07 -6.33
CA ARG A 653 -3.60 -42.87 -5.54
C ARG A 653 -3.11 -44.18 -4.95
N ILE A 654 -1.80 -44.31 -4.84
CA ILE A 654 -1.16 -45.38 -4.06
C ILE A 654 -0.71 -44.83 -2.71
N ARG A 655 -0.64 -45.69 -1.70
CA ARG A 655 -0.09 -45.36 -0.39
C ARG A 655 1.34 -45.87 -0.29
N LEU A 656 2.28 -44.98 0.00
CA LEU A 656 3.67 -45.29 0.28
C LEU A 656 3.84 -45.86 1.69
N ARG A 657 4.98 -46.49 1.94
CA ARG A 657 5.31 -47.11 3.24
C ARG A 657 5.33 -46.12 4.40
N ASP A 658 5.71 -44.87 4.13
CA ASP A 658 5.72 -43.79 5.11
C ASP A 658 4.34 -43.15 5.36
N GLY A 659 3.31 -43.66 4.68
CA GLY A 659 1.92 -43.25 4.83
C GLY A 659 1.48 -42.16 3.86
N ARG A 660 2.38 -41.53 3.10
CA ARG A 660 2.05 -40.55 2.06
C ARG A 660 1.32 -41.21 0.89
N TYR A 661 0.54 -40.43 0.16
CA TYR A 661 -0.09 -40.85 -1.09
C TYR A 661 0.58 -40.25 -2.33
N LEU A 662 0.71 -41.04 -3.39
CA LEU A 662 1.04 -40.53 -4.73
C LEU A 662 -0.13 -40.71 -5.67
N ALA A 663 -0.58 -39.62 -6.27
CA ALA A 663 -1.59 -39.61 -7.32
C ALA A 663 -0.97 -39.86 -8.69
N TYR A 664 -1.64 -40.66 -9.51
CA TYR A 664 -1.11 -41.06 -10.81
C TYR A 664 -2.22 -41.20 -11.86
N LYS A 665 -1.79 -41.19 -13.12
CA LYS A 665 -2.61 -41.41 -14.31
C LYS A 665 -1.90 -42.41 -15.22
N MET A 666 -2.68 -43.33 -15.78
CA MET A 666 -2.18 -44.33 -16.73
C MET A 666 -2.80 -44.11 -18.11
N ARG A 667 -2.03 -44.45 -19.15
CA ARG A 667 -2.42 -44.30 -20.56
C ARG A 667 -1.76 -45.38 -21.43
N GLY A 668 -2.39 -45.76 -22.55
CA GLY A 668 -1.89 -46.78 -23.47
C GLY A 668 -2.31 -48.21 -23.13
N ALA A 669 -1.43 -49.18 -23.40
CA ALA A 669 -1.70 -50.60 -23.18
C ALA A 669 -1.95 -50.94 -21.70
N ALA A 670 -2.76 -51.99 -21.45
CA ALA A 670 -3.03 -52.49 -20.11
C ALA A 670 -1.73 -52.97 -19.43
N LYS A 671 -1.54 -52.63 -18.14
CA LYS A 671 -0.27 -52.87 -17.43
C LYS A 671 0.11 -54.35 -17.34
N GLU A 672 -0.88 -55.25 -17.35
CA GLU A 672 -0.70 -56.70 -17.23
C GLU A 672 -0.11 -57.32 -18.51
N GLY A 673 -0.33 -56.69 -19.68
CA GLY A 673 0.12 -57.17 -20.99
C GLY A 673 1.11 -56.24 -21.71
N ALA A 674 1.40 -55.06 -21.16
CA ALA A 674 2.31 -54.10 -21.78
C ALA A 674 3.77 -54.60 -21.79
N THR A 675 4.37 -54.61 -22.97
CA THR A 675 5.79 -54.89 -23.21
C THR A 675 6.68 -53.84 -22.55
N TYR A 676 6.29 -52.57 -22.66
CA TYR A 676 7.05 -51.43 -22.14
C TYR A 676 6.24 -50.66 -21.11
N LYS A 677 6.81 -50.48 -19.91
CA LYS A 677 6.19 -49.72 -18.82
C LYS A 677 7.06 -48.52 -18.52
N VAL A 678 6.50 -47.34 -18.80
CA VAL A 678 7.23 -46.07 -18.82
C VAL A 678 6.67 -45.14 -17.76
N ILE A 679 7.48 -44.78 -16.78
CA ILE A 679 7.15 -43.75 -15.79
C ILE A 679 7.66 -42.41 -16.30
N ILE A 680 6.79 -41.40 -16.35
CA ILE A 680 7.15 -40.04 -16.76
C ILE A 680 7.07 -39.11 -15.54
N THR A 681 8.17 -38.42 -15.27
CA THR A 681 8.22 -37.35 -14.25
C THR A 681 8.02 -36.00 -14.94
N HIS A 682 6.88 -35.37 -14.64
CA HIS A 682 6.49 -34.08 -15.23
C HIS A 682 7.44 -32.93 -14.82
N GLY A 683 7.48 -31.89 -15.66
CA GLY A 683 8.30 -30.70 -15.43
C GLY A 683 7.78 -29.76 -14.35
N PHE A 684 8.38 -28.56 -14.29
CA PHE A 684 7.96 -27.48 -13.41
C PHE A 684 6.56 -26.96 -13.78
N CYS A 685 5.73 -26.59 -12.79
CA CYS A 685 4.36 -26.13 -13.02
C CYS A 685 3.50 -27.08 -13.88
N ALA A 686 3.71 -28.39 -13.73
CA ALA A 686 2.94 -29.44 -14.40
C ALA A 686 2.41 -30.47 -13.39
N SER A 687 1.67 -31.48 -13.84
CA SER A 687 1.10 -32.55 -13.02
C SER A 687 1.03 -33.86 -13.79
N LYS A 688 0.41 -34.90 -13.22
CA LYS A 688 0.05 -36.13 -13.93
C LYS A 688 -0.81 -35.93 -15.19
N GLU A 689 -1.37 -34.73 -15.38
CA GLU A 689 -2.13 -34.35 -16.57
C GLU A 689 -1.26 -33.82 -17.71
N THR A 690 0.08 -33.87 -17.60
CA THR A 690 0.98 -33.49 -18.69
C THR A 690 0.60 -34.17 -20.01
N PHE A 691 0.35 -33.36 -21.03
CA PHE A 691 0.01 -33.83 -22.36
C PHE A 691 1.23 -34.43 -23.06
N ILE A 692 1.13 -35.70 -23.44
CA ILE A 692 2.11 -36.43 -24.25
C ILE A 692 1.50 -36.68 -25.64
N PRO A 693 2.03 -36.06 -26.71
CA PRO A 693 1.40 -35.98 -28.03
C PRO A 693 1.55 -37.26 -28.85
N VAL A 694 1.15 -38.40 -28.29
CA VAL A 694 1.08 -39.70 -28.98
C VAL A 694 -0.33 -40.25 -28.85
N SER A 695 -0.86 -40.96 -29.84
CA SER A 695 -2.22 -41.52 -29.75
C SER A 695 -2.25 -42.77 -28.87
N ASP A 696 -3.42 -43.06 -28.26
CA ASP A 696 -3.60 -44.28 -27.48
C ASP A 696 -3.51 -45.53 -28.35
N ASP A 697 -3.95 -45.45 -29.61
CA ASP A 697 -3.83 -46.53 -30.58
C ASP A 697 -2.35 -46.87 -30.85
N TRP A 698 -1.50 -45.85 -31.02
CA TRP A 698 -0.06 -46.03 -31.21
C TRP A 698 0.61 -46.66 -29.99
N LEU A 699 0.19 -46.26 -28.78
CA LEU A 699 0.68 -46.87 -27.54
C LEU A 699 0.21 -48.32 -27.39
N GLN A 700 -1.03 -48.64 -27.78
CA GLN A 700 -1.55 -50.00 -27.74
C GLN A 700 -0.85 -50.91 -28.74
N GLU A 701 -0.67 -50.45 -29.98
CA GLU A 701 0.02 -51.19 -31.05
C GLU A 701 1.44 -51.59 -30.64
N LEU A 702 2.16 -50.69 -29.97
CA LEU A 702 3.52 -50.92 -29.51
C LEU A 702 3.62 -51.56 -28.11
N GLY A 703 2.48 -51.83 -27.46
CA GLY A 703 2.44 -52.42 -26.11
C GLY A 703 3.06 -51.52 -25.03
N ILE A 704 2.89 -50.21 -25.13
CA ILE A 704 3.45 -49.21 -24.21
C ILE A 704 2.38 -48.78 -23.20
N CYS A 705 2.70 -48.93 -21.91
CA CYS A 705 1.92 -48.39 -20.79
C CYS A 705 2.67 -47.19 -20.20
N ILE A 706 2.06 -46.01 -20.25
CA ILE A 706 2.58 -44.77 -19.68
C ILE A 706 1.94 -44.54 -18.30
N ILE A 707 2.78 -44.23 -17.31
CA ILE A 707 2.38 -43.83 -15.97
C ILE A 707 2.97 -42.44 -15.70
N ILE A 708 2.11 -41.45 -15.48
CA ILE A 708 2.52 -40.11 -15.04
C ILE A 708 1.99 -39.92 -13.63
N PHE A 709 2.83 -39.45 -12.71
CA PHE A 709 2.43 -39.22 -11.32
C PHE A 709 2.67 -37.79 -10.89
N ASP A 710 1.82 -37.29 -10.00
CA ASP A 710 2.03 -36.01 -9.34
C ASP A 710 3.24 -36.15 -8.41
N ARG A 711 4.27 -35.33 -8.61
CA ARG A 711 5.46 -35.36 -7.75
C ARG A 711 5.09 -34.89 -6.31
N PRO A 712 5.88 -35.25 -5.27
CA PRO A 712 5.51 -34.90 -3.89
C PRO A 712 5.22 -33.40 -3.70
N GLY A 713 4.01 -33.08 -3.21
CA GLY A 713 3.54 -31.71 -3.00
C GLY A 713 2.88 -31.05 -4.21
N TYR A 714 2.83 -31.72 -5.37
CA TYR A 714 2.04 -31.29 -6.53
C TYR A 714 0.65 -31.92 -6.51
N ALA A 715 -0.35 -31.13 -6.92
CA ALA A 715 -1.71 -31.58 -7.18
C ALA A 715 -2.28 -32.49 -6.09
N GLU A 716 -2.42 -33.81 -6.29
CA GLU A 716 -3.06 -34.72 -5.33
C GLU A 716 -2.09 -35.65 -4.57
N SER A 717 -0.77 -35.51 -4.81
CA SER A 717 0.28 -36.27 -4.10
C SER A 717 0.73 -35.57 -2.83
N ASP A 718 0.78 -36.30 -1.73
CA ASP A 718 1.16 -35.75 -0.43
C ASP A 718 2.58 -35.15 -0.45
N PRO A 719 2.82 -34.06 0.30
CA PRO A 719 4.12 -33.41 0.36
C PRO A 719 5.14 -34.30 1.07
N ASN A 720 6.40 -34.18 0.66
CA ASN A 720 7.54 -34.79 1.35
C ASN A 720 8.41 -33.70 2.02
N PRO A 721 8.33 -33.50 3.34
CA PRO A 721 9.15 -32.51 4.03
C PRO A 721 10.66 -32.78 3.96
N LYS A 722 11.06 -34.02 3.65
CA LYS A 722 12.46 -34.47 3.51
C LYS A 722 12.82 -34.70 2.03
N ARG A 723 12.14 -34.05 1.09
CA ARG A 723 12.33 -34.25 -0.35
C ARG A 723 13.81 -34.10 -0.75
N SER A 724 14.28 -35.01 -1.59
CA SER A 724 15.65 -35.05 -2.11
C SER A 724 15.68 -35.92 -3.38
N PRO A 725 16.72 -35.84 -4.24
CA PRO A 725 16.80 -36.71 -5.42
C PRO A 725 16.75 -38.20 -5.05
N LYS A 726 17.27 -38.56 -3.87
CA LYS A 726 17.24 -39.92 -3.33
C LYS A 726 15.82 -40.37 -2.96
N ASN A 727 15.10 -39.54 -2.23
CA ASN A 727 13.74 -39.88 -1.79
C ASN A 727 12.77 -39.92 -2.97
N ASP A 728 12.89 -39.00 -3.94
CA ASP A 728 12.06 -39.02 -5.15
C ASP A 728 12.34 -40.26 -6.00
N ALA A 729 13.57 -40.78 -6.01
CA ALA A 729 13.88 -42.06 -6.66
C ALA A 729 13.20 -43.24 -5.96
N PHE A 730 13.22 -43.29 -4.62
CA PHE A 730 12.53 -44.33 -3.87
C PHE A 730 11.00 -44.24 -3.99
N ASP A 731 10.45 -43.03 -4.08
CA ASP A 731 9.02 -42.82 -4.39
C ASP A 731 8.65 -43.44 -5.75
N ILE A 732 9.53 -43.30 -6.77
CA ILE A 732 9.35 -43.96 -8.08
C ILE A 732 9.43 -45.49 -7.96
N GLN A 733 10.35 -46.02 -7.15
CA GLN A 733 10.44 -47.46 -6.90
C GLN A 733 9.17 -48.00 -6.25
N GLU A 734 8.69 -47.35 -5.19
CA GLU A 734 7.47 -47.76 -4.50
C GLU A 734 6.24 -47.62 -5.40
N LEU A 735 6.20 -46.61 -6.26
CA LEU A 735 5.17 -46.48 -7.30
C LEU A 735 5.17 -47.68 -8.25
N ALA A 736 6.34 -48.08 -8.75
CA ALA A 736 6.46 -49.23 -9.64
C ALA A 736 6.09 -50.56 -8.94
N ASP A 737 6.49 -50.71 -7.67
CA ASP A 737 6.21 -51.92 -6.89
C ASP A 737 4.73 -52.05 -6.55
N GLN A 738 4.08 -50.99 -6.06
CA GLN A 738 2.65 -50.98 -5.69
C GLN A 738 1.73 -51.14 -6.91
N LEU A 739 2.15 -50.65 -8.08
CA LEU A 739 1.42 -50.85 -9.33
C LEU A 739 1.78 -52.17 -10.02
N GLU A 740 2.68 -52.97 -9.44
CA GLU A 740 3.14 -54.26 -9.96
C GLU A 740 3.69 -54.15 -11.39
N LEU A 741 4.44 -53.09 -11.68
CA LEU A 741 4.99 -52.85 -13.02
C LEU A 741 6.09 -53.86 -13.38
N GLY A 742 6.62 -54.60 -12.41
CA GLY A 742 7.62 -55.63 -12.61
C GLY A 742 9.03 -55.19 -12.16
N PRO A 743 10.05 -56.03 -12.42
CA PRO A 743 11.37 -55.85 -11.84
C PRO A 743 12.13 -54.64 -12.40
N LYS A 744 11.86 -54.26 -13.65
CA LYS A 744 12.47 -53.11 -14.31
C LYS A 744 11.43 -52.26 -15.02
N VAL A 745 11.65 -50.94 -15.02
CA VAL A 745 10.80 -49.94 -15.70
C VAL A 745 11.65 -48.96 -16.48
N TYR A 746 11.05 -48.30 -17.48
CA TYR A 746 11.66 -47.15 -18.15
C TYR A 746 11.26 -45.88 -17.43
N VAL A 747 12.17 -44.90 -17.35
CA VAL A 747 11.87 -43.61 -16.71
C VAL A 747 12.23 -42.45 -17.64
N ILE A 748 11.29 -41.54 -17.88
CA ILE A 748 11.50 -40.32 -18.66
C ILE A 748 11.34 -39.12 -17.75
N GLY A 749 12.34 -38.24 -17.72
CA GLY A 749 12.29 -37.00 -16.96
C GLY A 749 12.30 -35.77 -17.85
N LEU A 750 11.31 -34.89 -17.62
CA LEU A 750 11.09 -33.69 -18.41
C LEU A 750 11.55 -32.45 -17.66
N SER A 751 12.48 -31.67 -18.24
CA SER A 751 12.91 -30.38 -17.67
C SER A 751 13.33 -30.52 -16.20
N MET A 752 12.72 -29.77 -15.28
CA MET A 752 12.98 -29.89 -13.86
C MET A 752 12.55 -31.25 -13.28
N GLY A 753 11.61 -31.95 -13.92
CA GLY A 753 11.25 -33.34 -13.62
C GLY A 753 12.36 -34.35 -13.92
N ALA A 754 13.50 -33.93 -14.46
CA ALA A 754 14.64 -34.81 -14.73
C ALA A 754 15.55 -35.08 -13.51
N TYR A 755 15.53 -34.25 -12.46
CA TYR A 755 16.40 -34.50 -11.29
C TYR A 755 16.10 -35.82 -10.55
N PRO A 756 14.85 -36.32 -10.43
CA PRO A 756 14.59 -37.63 -9.85
C PRO A 756 15.24 -38.76 -10.64
N VAL A 757 15.40 -38.59 -11.97
CA VAL A 757 16.04 -39.58 -12.85
C VAL A 757 17.53 -39.67 -12.54
N TRP A 758 18.21 -38.56 -12.25
CA TRP A 758 19.59 -38.60 -11.72
C TRP A 758 19.67 -39.39 -10.41
N GLY A 759 18.68 -39.25 -9.53
CA GLY A 759 18.54 -40.08 -8.32
C GLY A 759 18.36 -41.56 -8.64
N CYS A 760 17.51 -41.90 -9.62
CA CYS A 760 17.30 -43.28 -10.05
C CYS A 760 18.60 -43.90 -10.60
N LEU A 761 19.36 -43.15 -11.41
CA LEU A 761 20.67 -43.61 -11.91
C LEU A 761 21.66 -43.89 -10.77
N ARG A 762 21.65 -43.05 -9.72
CA ARG A 762 22.56 -43.20 -8.59
C ARG A 762 22.19 -44.36 -7.65
N TYR A 763 20.90 -44.50 -7.34
CA TYR A 763 20.42 -45.35 -6.24
C TYR A 763 19.67 -46.60 -6.71
N LEU A 764 19.05 -46.54 -7.89
CA LEU A 764 18.20 -47.59 -8.44
C LEU A 764 18.61 -48.10 -9.83
N PRO A 765 19.91 -48.18 -10.19
CA PRO A 765 20.29 -48.59 -11.54
C PRO A 765 19.75 -49.98 -11.91
N HIS A 766 19.64 -50.87 -10.93
CA HIS A 766 19.09 -52.22 -11.10
C HIS A 766 17.59 -52.27 -11.44
N ARG A 767 16.82 -51.21 -11.15
CA ARG A 767 15.39 -51.10 -11.44
C ARG A 767 15.09 -50.45 -12.80
N LEU A 768 16.10 -49.93 -13.50
CA LEU A 768 15.90 -49.27 -14.79
C LEU A 768 16.10 -50.26 -15.95
N ALA A 769 15.15 -50.27 -16.88
CA ALA A 769 15.31 -50.86 -18.21
C ALA A 769 15.92 -49.86 -19.21
N GLY A 770 15.79 -48.57 -18.93
CA GLY A 770 16.35 -47.44 -19.69
C GLY A 770 15.84 -46.13 -19.10
N ALA A 771 16.52 -45.01 -19.41
CA ALA A 771 16.01 -43.69 -19.03
C ALA A 771 16.29 -42.61 -20.07
N ALA A 772 15.43 -41.60 -20.13
CA ALA A 772 15.62 -40.41 -20.94
C ALA A 772 15.51 -39.14 -20.11
N LEU A 773 16.48 -38.25 -20.26
CA LEU A 773 16.52 -36.91 -19.69
C LEU A 773 16.24 -35.93 -20.84
N ILE A 774 15.14 -35.19 -20.77
CA ILE A 774 14.69 -34.30 -21.84
C ILE A 774 14.80 -32.87 -21.34
N VAL A 775 15.66 -32.06 -21.98
CA VAL A 775 16.00 -30.68 -21.58
C VAL A 775 16.24 -30.51 -20.06
N PRO A 776 17.03 -31.40 -19.41
CA PRO A 776 17.08 -31.43 -17.96
C PRO A 776 17.72 -30.16 -17.38
N VAL A 777 17.15 -29.65 -16.29
CA VAL A 777 17.76 -28.53 -15.54
C VAL A 777 19.13 -28.95 -15.00
N VAL A 778 20.11 -28.04 -15.09
CA VAL A 778 21.47 -28.24 -14.56
C VAL A 778 21.71 -27.33 -13.37
N ASN A 779 22.22 -27.87 -12.28
CA ASN A 779 22.56 -27.10 -11.09
C ASN A 779 23.93 -26.41 -11.29
N TYR A 780 23.95 -25.08 -11.22
CA TYR A 780 25.15 -24.26 -11.45
C TYR A 780 26.28 -24.50 -10.42
N TRP A 781 25.97 -25.13 -9.29
CA TRP A 781 26.89 -25.38 -8.18
C TRP A 781 27.39 -26.82 -8.09
N TRP A 782 27.21 -27.65 -9.13
CA TRP A 782 27.88 -28.95 -9.16
C TRP A 782 29.42 -28.77 -9.14
N PRO A 783 30.13 -29.37 -8.18
CA PRO A 783 31.57 -29.17 -8.00
C PRO A 783 32.41 -29.48 -9.26
N SER A 784 32.00 -30.47 -10.04
CA SER A 784 32.74 -30.93 -11.22
C SER A 784 32.48 -30.10 -12.48
N LEU A 785 31.55 -29.12 -12.43
CA LEU A 785 31.35 -28.21 -13.56
C LEU A 785 32.45 -27.15 -13.62
N ARG A 786 32.78 -26.77 -14.85
CA ARG A 786 33.71 -25.68 -15.12
C ARG A 786 33.18 -24.35 -14.57
N SER A 787 33.95 -23.72 -13.68
CA SER A 787 33.56 -22.48 -13.02
C SER A 787 33.40 -21.29 -13.97
N ASP A 788 34.18 -21.22 -15.05
CA ASP A 788 34.07 -20.19 -16.08
C ASP A 788 32.77 -20.32 -16.88
N LEU A 789 32.42 -21.55 -17.28
CA LEU A 789 31.17 -21.86 -17.97
C LEU A 789 29.96 -21.56 -17.07
N CYS A 790 29.99 -22.03 -15.81
CA CYS A 790 28.92 -21.75 -14.85
C CYS A 790 28.75 -20.24 -14.65
N THR A 791 29.84 -19.50 -14.45
CA THR A 791 29.79 -18.05 -14.25
C THR A 791 29.22 -17.32 -15.48
N LYS A 792 29.63 -17.73 -16.69
CA LYS A 792 29.13 -17.15 -17.95
C LYS A 792 27.63 -17.40 -18.13
N VAL A 793 27.20 -18.66 -18.02
CA VAL A 793 25.81 -19.06 -18.25
C VAL A 793 24.90 -18.49 -17.16
N TYR A 794 25.26 -18.67 -15.89
CA TYR A 794 24.53 -18.10 -14.77
C TYR A 794 24.47 -16.57 -14.84
N GLY A 795 25.57 -15.91 -15.22
CA GLY A 795 25.64 -14.46 -15.40
C GLY A 795 24.73 -13.92 -16.51
N GLY A 796 24.36 -14.78 -17.48
CA GLY A 796 23.42 -14.47 -18.55
C GLY A 796 21.94 -14.53 -18.14
N LEU A 797 21.61 -15.15 -17.00
CA LEU A 797 20.23 -15.19 -16.51
C LEU A 797 19.72 -13.80 -16.11
N PRO A 798 18.40 -13.57 -16.14
CA PRO A 798 17.80 -12.41 -15.47
C PRO A 798 18.29 -12.33 -14.03
N LEU A 799 18.60 -11.12 -13.57
CA LEU A 799 19.25 -10.98 -12.27
C LEU A 799 18.33 -11.38 -11.10
N LEU A 800 17.01 -11.26 -11.23
CA LEU A 800 16.09 -11.80 -10.24
C LEU A 800 16.24 -13.32 -10.09
N ASP A 801 16.39 -14.04 -11.21
CA ASP A 801 16.58 -15.49 -11.22
C ASP A 801 17.94 -15.85 -10.60
N GLN A 802 18.99 -15.08 -10.90
CA GLN A 802 20.29 -15.23 -10.24
C GLN A 802 20.15 -15.17 -8.70
N TRP A 803 19.51 -14.13 -8.15
CA TRP A 803 19.31 -14.03 -6.69
C TRP A 803 18.49 -15.16 -6.13
N THR A 804 17.39 -15.49 -6.81
CA THR A 804 16.50 -16.56 -6.39
C THR A 804 17.29 -17.87 -6.27
N LEU A 805 18.05 -18.24 -7.30
CA LEU A 805 18.83 -19.47 -7.30
C LEU A 805 19.96 -19.46 -6.25
N ARG A 806 20.65 -18.33 -6.05
CA ARG A 806 21.66 -18.20 -4.97
C ARG A 806 21.05 -18.42 -3.60
N ILE A 807 19.89 -17.86 -3.35
CA ILE A 807 19.25 -17.95 -2.03
C ILE A 807 18.69 -19.35 -1.83
N VAL A 808 18.09 -19.93 -2.86
CA VAL A 808 17.68 -21.34 -2.86
C VAL A 808 18.87 -22.26 -2.55
N HIS A 809 20.04 -21.99 -3.12
CA HIS A 809 21.25 -22.77 -2.89
C HIS A 809 21.85 -22.57 -1.48
N TYR A 810 22.18 -21.32 -1.11
CA TYR A 810 22.94 -21.02 0.11
C TYR A 810 22.08 -20.86 1.37
N ALA A 811 20.81 -20.50 1.22
CA ALA A 811 19.90 -20.24 2.34
C ALA A 811 18.46 -20.69 2.04
N PRO A 812 18.22 -21.99 1.76
CA PRO A 812 16.91 -22.51 1.33
C PRO A 812 15.77 -22.25 2.34
N LYS A 813 16.09 -22.04 3.62
CA LYS A 813 15.10 -21.67 4.65
C LYS A 813 14.58 -20.23 4.51
N LEU A 814 15.38 -19.34 3.90
CA LEU A 814 15.02 -17.93 3.65
C LEU A 814 14.31 -17.73 2.32
N ALA A 815 14.43 -18.68 1.39
CA ALA A 815 13.79 -18.61 0.08
C ALA A 815 12.25 -18.51 0.16
N TRP A 816 11.61 -19.09 1.19
CA TRP A 816 10.18 -18.90 1.47
C TRP A 816 9.82 -17.44 1.76
N VAL A 817 10.61 -16.78 2.60
CA VAL A 817 10.33 -15.41 3.05
C VAL A 817 10.38 -14.46 1.85
N LEU A 818 11.25 -14.74 0.89
CA LEU A 818 11.38 -13.97 -0.35
C LEU A 818 10.26 -14.20 -1.35
N GLN A 819 9.66 -15.40 -1.37
CA GLN A 819 8.48 -15.68 -2.20
C GLN A 819 7.28 -14.77 -1.85
N ARG A 820 7.21 -14.22 -0.63
CA ARG A 820 6.17 -13.22 -0.27
C ARG A 820 6.33 -11.90 -1.03
N TRP A 821 7.52 -11.61 -1.55
CA TRP A 821 7.81 -10.40 -2.32
C TRP A 821 8.02 -10.67 -3.81
N PHE A 822 8.24 -11.93 -4.19
CA PHE A 822 8.50 -12.35 -5.57
C PHE A 822 7.64 -13.57 -5.96
N SER A 823 6.79 -13.43 -6.98
CA SER A 823 6.06 -14.55 -7.56
C SER A 823 7.03 -15.46 -8.34
N PHE A 824 6.96 -16.77 -8.12
CA PHE A 824 7.71 -17.71 -8.97
C PHE A 824 7.16 -17.66 -10.40
N PRO A 825 8.03 -17.69 -11.42
CA PRO A 825 7.60 -17.58 -12.80
C PRO A 825 6.90 -18.88 -13.22
N THR A 826 5.58 -18.84 -13.42
CA THR A 826 4.87 -19.89 -14.17
C THR A 826 5.24 -19.79 -15.65
N VAL A 827 4.93 -20.81 -16.46
CA VAL A 827 5.18 -20.77 -17.92
C VAL A 827 4.56 -19.52 -18.55
N ASP A 828 3.37 -19.09 -18.11
CA ASP A 828 2.74 -17.83 -18.52
C ASP A 828 3.53 -16.59 -18.14
N VAL A 829 4.11 -16.57 -16.95
CA VAL A 829 4.96 -15.48 -16.48
C VAL A 829 6.26 -15.44 -17.28
N ILE A 830 6.84 -16.59 -17.64
CA ILE A 830 8.03 -16.65 -18.50
C ILE A 830 7.67 -16.16 -19.90
N LEU A 831 6.56 -16.64 -20.49
CA LEU A 831 6.09 -16.19 -21.80
C LEU A 831 5.83 -14.68 -21.85
N LYS A 832 5.22 -14.13 -20.80
CA LYS A 832 4.90 -12.70 -20.71
C LYS A 832 6.13 -11.82 -20.48
N ASN A 833 7.09 -12.28 -19.65
CA ASN A 833 8.22 -11.47 -19.23
C ASN A 833 9.48 -11.71 -20.06
N ASN A 834 9.60 -12.87 -20.72
CA ASN A 834 10.73 -13.27 -21.55
C ASN A 834 10.27 -14.16 -22.72
N PRO A 835 9.46 -13.62 -23.66
CA PRO A 835 8.97 -14.39 -24.80
C PRO A 835 10.10 -14.94 -25.69
N GLU A 836 11.27 -14.30 -25.69
CA GLU A 836 12.46 -14.73 -26.42
C GLU A 836 13.07 -16.04 -25.90
N ALA A 837 12.68 -16.50 -24.70
CA ALA A 837 13.11 -17.80 -24.18
C ALA A 837 12.52 -18.99 -24.95
N PHE A 838 11.44 -18.76 -25.71
CA PHE A 838 10.77 -19.76 -26.52
C PHE A 838 11.05 -19.47 -28.00
N ASN A 839 11.54 -20.48 -28.71
CA ASN A 839 11.83 -20.32 -30.13
C ASN A 839 10.54 -20.39 -30.98
N LYS A 840 10.68 -20.23 -32.31
CA LYS A 840 9.53 -20.26 -33.23
C LYS A 840 8.73 -21.56 -33.14
N SER A 841 9.41 -22.70 -32.98
CA SER A 841 8.76 -24.01 -32.86
C SER A 841 7.97 -24.12 -31.55
N ASP A 842 8.54 -23.67 -30.43
CA ASP A 842 7.83 -23.62 -29.15
C ASP A 842 6.54 -22.77 -29.24
N MET A 843 6.60 -21.64 -29.95
CA MET A 843 5.43 -20.77 -30.14
C MET A 843 4.32 -21.44 -30.98
N VAL A 844 4.67 -22.28 -31.96
CA VAL A 844 3.68 -23.08 -32.69
C VAL A 844 3.02 -24.09 -31.75
N ILE A 845 3.83 -24.80 -30.97
CA ILE A 845 3.32 -25.79 -30.01
C ILE A 845 2.41 -25.13 -28.96
N ILE A 846 2.78 -23.98 -28.41
CA ILE A 846 1.93 -23.22 -27.47
C ILE A 846 0.59 -22.87 -28.13
N LYS A 847 0.61 -22.42 -29.39
CA LYS A 847 -0.61 -22.10 -30.14
C LYS A 847 -1.49 -23.33 -30.35
N GLU A 848 -0.91 -24.48 -30.69
CA GLU A 848 -1.66 -25.73 -30.86
C GLU A 848 -2.25 -26.22 -29.54
N LEU A 849 -1.47 -26.18 -28.45
CA LEU A 849 -1.95 -26.51 -27.11
C LEU A 849 -3.07 -25.57 -26.65
N SER A 850 -3.04 -24.30 -27.07
CA SER A 850 -4.12 -23.33 -26.80
C SER A 850 -5.38 -23.53 -27.65
N GLN A 851 -5.36 -24.39 -28.67
CA GLN A 851 -6.52 -24.68 -29.53
C GLN A 851 -7.24 -25.98 -29.14
N VAL A 852 -6.66 -26.78 -28.24
CA VAL A 852 -7.34 -27.94 -27.63
C VAL A 852 -8.54 -27.41 -26.83
N PRO A 853 -9.76 -27.97 -26.95
CA PRO A 853 -10.99 -27.41 -26.36
C PRO A 853 -11.02 -27.59 -24.84
N ALA A 854 -10.17 -26.83 -24.15
CA ALA A 854 -10.29 -26.36 -22.77
C ALA A 854 -9.12 -25.40 -22.42
N PRO A 855 -8.93 -24.20 -23.02
CA PRO A 855 -7.74 -23.40 -22.69
C PRO A 855 -8.00 -22.11 -21.89
N ASP A 856 -9.15 -21.45 -22.02
CA ASP A 856 -9.31 -20.12 -21.41
C ASP A 856 -9.66 -20.19 -19.91
N GLU A 857 -10.41 -21.21 -19.50
CA GLU A 857 -10.69 -21.48 -18.08
C GLU A 857 -9.70 -22.49 -17.48
N ALA A 858 -9.08 -23.38 -18.27
CA ALA A 858 -8.27 -24.46 -17.71
C ALA A 858 -6.86 -24.03 -17.31
N MET A 859 -6.22 -23.04 -17.94
CA MET A 859 -4.83 -22.73 -17.56
C MET A 859 -4.72 -22.13 -16.14
N PHE A 860 -5.69 -21.28 -15.75
CA PHE A 860 -5.85 -20.80 -14.37
C PHE A 860 -6.31 -21.91 -13.42
N LEU A 861 -7.25 -22.78 -13.85
CA LEU A 861 -7.74 -23.90 -13.04
C LEU A 861 -6.68 -25.01 -12.83
N ILE A 862 -5.78 -25.20 -13.80
CA ILE A 862 -4.65 -26.14 -13.78
C ILE A 862 -3.59 -25.63 -12.81
N CYS A 863 -3.30 -24.32 -12.79
CA CYS A 863 -2.42 -23.73 -11.78
C CYS A 863 -2.99 -23.88 -10.37
N ASP A 864 -4.29 -23.61 -10.17
CA ASP A 864 -4.93 -23.80 -8.86
C ASP A 864 -4.93 -25.27 -8.42
N LYS A 865 -5.18 -26.21 -9.33
CA LYS A 865 -5.09 -27.66 -9.04
C LYS A 865 -3.65 -28.08 -8.73
N ILE A 866 -2.66 -27.63 -9.49
CA ILE A 866 -1.24 -27.92 -9.26
C ILE A 866 -0.80 -27.42 -7.87
N LEU A 867 -1.25 -26.21 -7.52
CA LEU A 867 -0.86 -25.50 -6.29
C LEU A 867 -1.87 -25.69 -5.14
N GLN A 868 -2.83 -26.62 -5.27
CA GLN A 868 -3.94 -26.75 -4.32
C GLN A 868 -3.49 -27.10 -2.89
N GLN A 869 -2.29 -27.68 -2.77
CA GLN A 869 -1.64 -27.99 -1.49
C GLN A 869 -0.79 -26.84 -0.93
N GLY A 870 -0.62 -25.77 -1.71
CA GLY A 870 0.14 -24.55 -1.39
C GLY A 870 1.38 -24.39 -2.29
N ALA A 871 1.56 -23.19 -2.85
CA ALA A 871 2.67 -22.89 -3.77
C ALA A 871 4.07 -23.08 -3.18
N TYR A 872 4.20 -23.04 -1.85
CA TYR A 872 5.45 -23.37 -1.16
C TYR A 872 5.83 -24.86 -1.33
N GLU A 873 4.88 -25.77 -1.13
CA GLU A 873 5.19 -27.20 -1.23
C GLU A 873 5.39 -27.64 -2.68
N SER A 874 4.61 -27.09 -3.62
CA SER A 874 4.71 -27.48 -5.02
C SER A 874 5.92 -26.85 -5.71
N LEU A 875 6.07 -25.52 -5.69
CA LEU A 875 7.08 -24.84 -6.52
C LEU A 875 8.40 -24.61 -5.80
N HIS A 876 8.35 -24.07 -4.58
CA HIS A 876 9.56 -23.71 -3.84
C HIS A 876 10.37 -24.94 -3.45
N ARG A 877 9.72 -25.97 -2.88
CA ARG A 877 10.39 -27.22 -2.51
C ARG A 877 11.14 -27.84 -3.70
N ASP A 878 10.55 -27.75 -4.88
CA ASP A 878 11.09 -28.32 -6.11
C ASP A 878 12.34 -27.58 -6.61
N LEU A 879 12.38 -26.25 -6.47
CA LEU A 879 13.58 -25.45 -6.72
C LEU A 879 14.69 -25.74 -5.71
N VAL A 880 14.35 -25.88 -4.43
CA VAL A 880 15.32 -26.25 -3.37
C VAL A 880 15.95 -27.60 -3.64
N VAL A 881 15.17 -28.59 -4.09
CA VAL A 881 15.72 -29.89 -4.44
C VAL A 881 16.58 -29.82 -5.70
N SER A 882 16.16 -29.05 -6.71
CA SER A 882 16.87 -28.98 -8.00
C SER A 882 18.21 -28.21 -7.90
N PHE A 883 18.24 -27.10 -7.18
CA PHE A 883 19.39 -26.19 -7.10
C PHE A 883 20.10 -26.17 -5.74
N GLY A 884 19.57 -26.87 -4.73
CA GLY A 884 20.23 -27.05 -3.45
C GLY A 884 21.40 -28.03 -3.52
N SER A 885 21.96 -28.37 -2.35
CA SER A 885 23.06 -29.33 -2.24
C SER A 885 22.56 -30.76 -2.47
N TRP A 886 23.22 -31.48 -3.36
CA TRP A 886 22.97 -32.91 -3.60
C TRP A 886 23.99 -33.76 -2.83
N GLU A 887 23.58 -34.96 -2.40
CA GLU A 887 24.47 -35.93 -1.74
C GLU A 887 25.50 -36.56 -2.70
N PHE A 888 25.37 -36.29 -4.01
CA PHE A 888 26.27 -36.78 -5.05
C PHE A 888 26.39 -35.74 -6.17
N ASP A 889 27.51 -35.76 -6.89
CA ASP A 889 27.69 -35.03 -8.14
C ASP A 889 27.28 -35.94 -9.31
N PRO A 890 26.35 -35.53 -10.20
CA PRO A 890 25.99 -36.31 -11.39
C PRO A 890 27.16 -36.60 -12.32
N LEU A 891 28.19 -35.75 -12.33
CA LEU A 891 29.38 -35.96 -13.15
C LEU A 891 30.38 -36.96 -12.53
N ASP A 892 30.15 -37.42 -11.31
CA ASP A 892 30.93 -38.51 -10.69
C ASP A 892 30.30 -39.90 -10.93
N LEU A 893 29.16 -39.95 -11.61
CA LEU A 893 28.49 -41.22 -11.91
C LEU A 893 29.33 -42.05 -12.89
N ARG A 894 29.55 -43.31 -12.54
CA ARG A 894 30.12 -44.32 -13.44
C ARG A 894 29.00 -44.99 -14.22
N ASN A 895 29.30 -45.43 -15.45
CA ASN A 895 28.35 -46.18 -16.27
C ASN A 895 27.83 -47.42 -15.49
N PRO A 896 26.55 -47.46 -15.10
CA PRO A 896 25.98 -48.61 -14.39
C PRO A 896 25.67 -49.78 -15.33
N TYR A 897 25.75 -49.60 -16.65
CA TYR A 897 25.38 -50.57 -17.68
C TYR A 897 26.54 -50.78 -18.67
N PRO A 898 27.70 -51.29 -18.23
CA PRO A 898 28.83 -51.57 -19.13
C PRO A 898 28.52 -52.67 -20.16
N ASP A 899 27.52 -53.50 -19.89
CA ASP A 899 27.02 -54.59 -20.74
C ASP A 899 25.89 -54.15 -21.69
N ASN A 900 25.55 -52.86 -21.73
CA ASN A 900 24.40 -52.31 -22.46
C ASN A 900 23.05 -52.91 -22.02
N SER A 901 22.93 -53.38 -20.78
CA SER A 901 21.66 -53.89 -20.23
C SER A 901 20.56 -52.83 -20.06
N ALA A 902 20.90 -51.55 -20.16
CA ALA A 902 19.98 -50.42 -20.28
C ALA A 902 20.67 -49.26 -21.03
N SER A 903 19.89 -48.41 -21.70
CA SER A 903 20.39 -47.21 -22.38
C SER A 903 19.88 -45.93 -21.71
N ILE A 904 20.79 -44.96 -21.56
CA ILE A 904 20.47 -43.64 -21.00
C ILE A 904 20.62 -42.58 -22.09
N HIS A 905 19.60 -41.75 -22.25
CA HIS A 905 19.51 -40.75 -23.32
C HIS A 905 19.42 -39.33 -22.75
N LEU A 906 20.11 -38.38 -23.36
CA LEU A 906 20.05 -36.94 -23.04
C LEU A 906 19.61 -36.16 -24.27
N TRP A 907 18.44 -35.54 -24.22
CA TRP A 907 17.88 -34.76 -25.33
C TRP A 907 18.05 -33.26 -25.07
N ILE A 908 18.67 -32.56 -26.02
CA ILE A 908 19.06 -31.15 -25.92
C ILE A 908 18.37 -30.37 -27.03
N GLY A 909 17.62 -29.32 -26.68
CA GLY A 909 17.14 -28.34 -27.64
C GLY A 909 18.26 -27.37 -28.00
N ARG A 910 18.64 -27.27 -29.28
CA ARG A 910 19.72 -26.37 -29.71
C ARG A 910 19.38 -24.90 -29.45
N GLU A 911 18.10 -24.56 -29.53
CA GLU A 911 17.55 -23.21 -29.37
C GLU A 911 16.77 -23.06 -28.06
N ASP A 912 16.99 -23.93 -27.08
CA ASP A 912 16.37 -23.82 -25.75
C ASP A 912 16.88 -22.57 -25.03
N GLY A 913 15.97 -21.61 -24.81
CA GLY A 913 16.25 -20.36 -24.10
C GLY A 913 16.00 -20.42 -22.58
N ILE A 914 15.49 -21.54 -22.06
CA ILE A 914 15.21 -21.77 -20.63
C ILE A 914 16.36 -22.52 -19.97
N VAL A 915 16.80 -23.62 -20.59
CA VAL A 915 17.92 -24.43 -20.12
C VAL A 915 19.09 -24.27 -21.08
N ALA A 916 20.22 -23.80 -20.55
CA ALA A 916 21.39 -23.53 -21.36
C ALA A 916 21.97 -24.79 -22.02
N ALA A 917 21.77 -24.93 -23.33
CA ALA A 917 22.29 -26.04 -24.12
C ALA A 917 23.82 -26.22 -24.00
N GLU A 918 24.57 -25.13 -23.80
CA GLU A 918 26.03 -25.18 -23.59
C GLU A 918 26.41 -26.02 -22.35
N MET A 919 25.63 -25.95 -21.27
CA MET A 919 25.85 -26.76 -20.07
C MET A 919 25.54 -28.23 -20.33
N LEU A 920 24.45 -28.54 -21.04
CA LEU A 920 24.08 -29.92 -21.37
C LEU A 920 25.09 -30.58 -22.30
N ARG A 921 25.63 -29.83 -23.27
CA ARG A 921 26.75 -30.32 -24.10
C ARG A 921 28.00 -30.61 -23.26
N HIS A 922 28.25 -29.83 -22.21
CA HIS A 922 29.34 -30.11 -21.29
C HIS A 922 29.10 -31.40 -20.50
N VAL A 923 27.89 -31.60 -19.96
CA VAL A 923 27.49 -32.84 -19.28
C VAL A 923 27.66 -34.05 -20.20
N ALA A 924 27.16 -33.98 -21.44
CA ALA A 924 27.30 -35.04 -22.44
C ALA A 924 28.76 -35.40 -22.72
N LYS A 925 29.65 -34.40 -22.82
CA LYS A 925 31.09 -34.62 -23.03
C LYS A 925 31.76 -35.32 -21.85
N GLN A 926 31.35 -35.02 -20.62
CA GLN A 926 31.91 -35.64 -19.42
C GLN A 926 31.35 -37.04 -19.16
N GLN A 927 30.16 -37.36 -19.70
CA GLN A 927 29.45 -38.62 -19.48
C GLN A 927 29.18 -39.33 -20.82
N PRO A 928 30.21 -39.87 -21.50
CA PRO A 928 30.08 -40.40 -22.86
C PRO A 928 29.22 -41.66 -22.97
N TRP A 929 28.90 -42.32 -21.85
CA TRP A 929 27.98 -43.46 -21.82
C TRP A 929 26.50 -43.02 -21.87
N ILE A 930 26.21 -41.74 -21.71
CA ILE A 930 24.89 -41.15 -21.95
C ILE A 930 24.78 -40.77 -23.43
N LYS A 931 23.83 -41.35 -24.15
CA LYS A 931 23.59 -41.06 -25.56
C LYS A 931 22.94 -39.68 -25.71
N SER A 932 23.71 -38.68 -26.12
CA SER A 932 23.19 -37.32 -26.32
C SER A 932 22.61 -37.11 -27.72
N HIS A 933 21.45 -36.46 -27.80
CA HIS A 933 20.73 -36.12 -29.02
C HIS A 933 20.46 -34.62 -29.03
N GLU A 934 20.90 -33.91 -30.07
CA GLU A 934 20.69 -32.46 -30.19
C GLU A 934 19.67 -32.17 -31.29
N VAL A 935 18.53 -31.58 -30.90
CA VAL A 935 17.42 -31.28 -31.81
C VAL A 935 17.68 -29.93 -32.48
N PRO A 936 17.89 -29.87 -33.81
CA PRO A 936 18.40 -28.67 -34.48
C PRO A 936 17.54 -27.41 -34.31
N ASN A 937 16.22 -27.55 -34.46
CA ASN A 937 15.24 -26.45 -34.27
C ASN A 937 14.45 -26.62 -32.97
N GLY A 938 14.97 -27.41 -32.03
CA GLY A 938 14.29 -27.72 -30.78
C GLY A 938 14.45 -26.59 -29.77
N GLY A 939 13.32 -26.01 -29.35
CA GLY A 939 13.23 -25.13 -28.19
C GLY A 939 13.03 -25.94 -26.89
N HIS A 940 12.47 -25.34 -25.84
CA HIS A 940 12.26 -26.05 -24.57
C HIS A 940 11.09 -27.04 -24.62
N LEU A 941 10.12 -26.82 -25.52
CA LEU A 941 8.85 -27.54 -25.56
C LEU A 941 8.80 -28.62 -26.65
N PHE A 942 9.91 -28.94 -27.31
CA PHE A 942 9.92 -29.88 -28.46
C PHE A 942 9.32 -31.26 -28.15
N ILE A 943 9.26 -31.68 -26.87
CA ILE A 943 8.63 -32.96 -26.47
C ILE A 943 7.12 -32.99 -26.77
N HIS A 944 6.51 -31.83 -26.95
CA HIS A 944 5.10 -31.67 -27.29
C HIS A 944 4.85 -31.70 -28.82
N ASP A 945 5.89 -31.83 -29.64
CA ASP A 945 5.75 -32.22 -31.05
C ASP A 945 5.57 -33.75 -31.15
N GLU A 946 4.53 -34.20 -31.84
CA GLU A 946 4.18 -35.63 -31.95
C GLU A 946 5.31 -36.47 -32.56
N LYS A 947 5.95 -35.99 -33.65
CA LYS A 947 6.98 -36.76 -34.36
C LYS A 947 8.23 -36.89 -33.51
N LEU A 948 8.67 -35.80 -32.88
CA LEU A 948 9.81 -35.81 -31.97
C LEU A 948 9.53 -36.68 -30.74
N CYS A 949 8.31 -36.63 -30.20
CA CYS A 949 7.91 -37.52 -29.12
C CYS A 949 8.02 -39.00 -29.52
N GLN A 950 7.48 -39.38 -30.68
CA GLN A 950 7.61 -40.76 -31.19
C GLN A 950 9.08 -41.17 -31.39
N ILE A 951 9.93 -40.28 -31.92
CA ILE A 951 11.38 -40.54 -32.09
C ILE A 951 12.05 -40.81 -30.74
N ILE A 952 11.70 -40.03 -29.71
CA ILE A 952 12.26 -40.19 -28.35
C ILE A 952 11.85 -41.54 -27.76
N PHE A 953 10.58 -41.91 -27.86
CA PHE A 953 10.10 -43.23 -27.41
C PHE A 953 10.78 -44.36 -28.18
N ARG A 954 10.87 -44.25 -29.51
CA ARG A 954 11.51 -45.29 -30.33
C ARG A 954 13.00 -45.46 -30.03
N SER A 955 13.71 -44.34 -29.85
CA SER A 955 15.12 -44.36 -29.49
C SER A 955 15.35 -45.00 -28.12
N LEU A 956 14.47 -44.74 -27.15
CA LEU A 956 14.59 -45.28 -25.79
C LEU A 956 14.19 -46.77 -25.72
N LEU A 957 13.09 -47.16 -26.37
CA LEU A 957 12.48 -48.48 -26.21
C LEU A 957 12.99 -49.51 -27.21
N PHE A 958 13.29 -49.09 -28.45
CA PHE A 958 13.73 -49.97 -29.54
C PHE A 958 15.20 -49.76 -29.92
N GLY A 959 15.86 -48.73 -29.40
CA GLY A 959 17.26 -48.42 -29.74
C GLY A 959 17.46 -47.88 -31.15
N GLU A 960 16.39 -47.38 -31.78
CA GLU A 960 16.45 -46.74 -33.10
C GLU A 960 17.33 -45.48 -33.06
N ASN A 961 18.02 -45.22 -34.17
CA ASN A 961 18.79 -43.98 -34.31
C ASN A 961 17.83 -42.81 -34.56
N ALA A 962 18.04 -41.70 -33.84
CA ALA A 962 17.28 -40.48 -34.07
C ALA A 962 17.65 -39.89 -35.44
N CYS A 963 16.68 -39.84 -36.35
CA CYS A 963 16.80 -39.15 -37.64
C CYS A 963 15.89 -37.91 -37.63
N PHE A 964 16.46 -36.75 -37.93
CA PHE A 964 15.76 -35.44 -37.91
C PHE A 964 15.53 -34.86 -39.31
N GLU A 965 15.87 -35.60 -40.36
CA GLU A 965 15.65 -35.23 -41.77
C GLU A 965 14.19 -35.33 -42.21
#